data_AF-A0A0A9XUG4-F1
#
_entry.id   AF-A0A0A9XUG4-F1
#
_cell.length_a   1.000
_cell.length_b   1.000
_cell.length_c   1.000
_cell.angle_alpha   90.00
_cell.angle_beta   90.00
_cell.angle_gamma   90.00
#
_symmetry.space_group_name_H-M   'P 1'
#
loop_
_entity.id
_entity.type
_entity.pdbx_description
1 polymer ?
#
loop_
_entity_poly.entity_id
_entity_poly.type
_entity_poly.pdbx_seq_one_letter_code
_entity_poly.pdbx_strand_id
1 'polypeptide(L)'
;MPVKCRSNCGRNAILKRPKTGDSLCKECFFWAFETEVHHTITKGQLFKRGSTVAIAASGGKDSTVLAHVLKTLNEKYDYGLRLVLLSIDEGITGYRDDSLDTVKQNRDDYGMELKILSYEDLYGWTMDKIVAQIGKRNNCTFCGVFRRQALDRGAALLSVDSLATGHNADDIAETILMNIMRGDVARLQRCTSVSSESEGSIPRVKPLKYSYEKEIVMYAYFKRLVYFSTECIYAPNAYRGHARAFLKDLEKIRPTAIMDIIHSGEQMMVNDTVSKPIRGTCTQCGFVSSQDICKACTLLEGLNKGLPKLGIGKTSKVKKALIALSTEKMSTAYPWISTNLDTPSLAEVRDVLARDLKKTFDYVDVQVVDCPDLTEEPFFLAGKGLGGETSLIDLGGPPYLLPLVKRDKVYDFKQLVKQLKVTPSLLMGACAGPWPYFGKNCEGVCNVLVDGDNYFKSCSYVGKVTDGDEKLECLPIPDSETRFALMANLYCSQGKPGKVLKVNCKKRTGKKDFITAIRTGLAAGFPNKYVGLGGAFLLKEGRAKQHVMRDFSKTPINTEEELNNWLTFHDMSAPLVAVGTLISNEVPDFDLRVQHFHSFSKHNEAGHYHYDTTPETVEYLGYFNVAERLHRVDKPKQTHQLGRD
;
A
#
# COMPACT_ATOMS: atom_id res chain seq x y z
N MET A 1 18.04 58.39 24.94
CA MET A 1 18.71 57.51 25.93
C MET A 1 18.48 56.06 25.54
N PRO A 2 19.48 55.17 25.67
CA PRO A 2 19.28 53.75 25.38
C PRO A 2 18.21 53.16 26.30
N VAL A 3 17.20 52.51 25.74
CA VAL A 3 16.14 51.84 26.51
C VAL A 3 16.79 50.70 27.29
N LYS A 4 16.61 50.66 28.62
CA LYS A 4 17.15 49.59 29.46
C LYS A 4 16.33 48.31 29.34
N CYS A 5 16.98 47.17 29.50
CA CYS A 5 16.32 45.86 29.46
C CYS A 5 15.36 45.72 30.65
N ARG A 6 14.09 45.39 30.37
CA ARG A 6 13.01 45.27 31.38
C ARG A 6 13.27 44.21 32.44
N SER A 7 14.10 43.20 32.15
CA SER A 7 14.52 42.17 33.11
C SER A 7 15.53 42.66 34.15
N ASN A 8 15.91 43.94 34.15
CA ASN A 8 16.89 44.54 35.05
C ASN A 8 18.28 43.89 35.02
N CYS A 9 18.67 43.27 33.89
CA CYS A 9 19.98 42.61 33.73
C CYS A 9 21.17 43.57 33.46
N GLY A 10 21.00 44.89 33.64
CA GLY A 10 22.03 45.91 33.39
C GLY A 10 22.31 46.27 31.92
N ARG A 11 21.92 45.42 30.97
CA ARG A 11 22.14 45.64 29.51
C ARG A 11 21.08 46.57 28.89
N ASN A 12 21.42 47.15 27.74
CA ASN A 12 20.47 47.90 26.92
C ASN A 12 19.55 46.93 26.15
N ALA A 13 18.28 47.30 25.99
CA ALA A 13 17.34 46.58 25.16
C ALA A 13 17.69 46.77 23.67
N ILE A 14 17.50 45.72 22.90
CA ILE A 14 17.79 45.67 21.46
C ILE A 14 16.58 45.23 20.62
N LEU A 15 15.53 44.73 21.29
CA LEU A 15 14.25 44.39 20.68
C LEU A 15 13.11 44.71 21.66
N LYS A 16 11.91 44.84 21.11
CA LYS A 16 10.66 44.89 21.87
C LYS A 16 9.86 43.64 21.52
N ARG A 17 9.48 42.84 22.53
CA ARG A 17 8.72 41.62 22.32
C ARG A 17 7.34 41.95 21.74
N PRO A 18 6.93 41.36 20.61
CA PRO A 18 5.62 41.61 20.01
C PRO A 18 4.47 41.11 20.89
N LYS A 19 4.68 40.02 21.65
CA LYS A 19 3.65 39.40 22.50
C LYS A 19 3.34 40.22 23.77
N THR A 20 4.36 40.75 24.45
CA THR A 20 4.22 41.38 25.77
C THR A 20 4.55 42.87 25.78
N GLY A 21 5.20 43.39 24.73
CA GLY A 21 5.72 44.75 24.67
C GLY A 21 7.01 44.96 25.47
N ASP A 22 7.61 43.92 26.04
CA ASP A 22 8.83 44.03 26.84
C ASP A 22 10.05 44.43 26.00
N SER A 23 10.74 45.49 26.42
CA SER A 23 12.04 45.86 25.84
C SER A 23 13.14 44.99 26.45
N LEU A 24 13.75 44.09 25.67
CA LEU A 24 14.74 43.12 26.16
C LEU A 24 16.07 43.18 25.38
N CYS A 25 17.16 42.80 26.04
CA CYS A 25 18.43 42.45 25.38
C CYS A 25 18.36 41.03 24.80
N LYS A 26 19.34 40.64 23.97
CA LYS A 26 19.37 39.32 23.30
C LYS A 26 19.26 38.15 24.27
N GLU A 27 20.11 38.10 25.29
CA GLU A 27 20.14 36.96 26.23
C GLU A 27 18.86 36.85 27.06
N CYS A 28 18.28 37.98 27.49
CA CYS A 28 17.03 37.94 28.23
C CYS A 28 15.84 37.56 27.33
N PHE A 29 15.89 37.89 26.05
CA PHE A 29 14.92 37.40 25.07
C PHE A 29 15.06 35.89 24.86
N PHE A 30 16.28 35.36 24.67
CA PHE A 30 16.49 33.91 24.55
C PHE A 30 15.98 33.17 25.77
N TRP A 31 16.36 33.64 26.97
CA TRP A 31 15.89 33.05 28.22
C TRP A 31 14.37 33.08 28.31
N ALA A 32 13.72 34.22 28.03
CA ALA A 32 12.27 34.33 28.11
C ALA A 32 11.57 33.41 27.08
N PHE A 33 12.02 33.42 25.83
CA PHE A 33 11.45 32.61 24.75
C PHE A 33 11.59 31.11 25.04
N GLU A 34 12.80 30.63 25.37
CA GLU A 34 13.06 29.23 25.71
C GLU A 34 12.30 28.79 26.96
N THR A 35 12.19 29.64 27.97
CA THR A 35 11.45 29.35 29.21
C THR A 35 9.95 29.24 28.96
N GLU A 36 9.38 30.09 28.10
CA GLU A 36 7.97 29.96 27.69
C GLU A 36 7.70 28.66 26.93
N VAL A 37 8.61 28.25 26.05
CA VAL A 37 8.52 26.95 25.36
C VAL A 37 8.65 25.79 26.36
N HIS A 38 9.60 25.87 27.30
CA HIS A 38 9.75 24.90 28.39
C HIS A 38 8.45 24.77 29.20
N HIS A 39 7.85 25.89 29.63
CA HIS A 39 6.57 25.88 30.33
C HIS A 39 5.43 25.27 29.49
N THR A 40 5.42 25.50 28.18
CA THR A 40 4.44 24.88 27.28
C THR A 40 4.61 23.36 27.25
N ILE A 41 5.86 22.88 27.19
CA ILE A 41 6.19 21.45 27.21
C ILE A 41 5.79 20.80 28.54
N THR A 42 6.15 21.40 29.67
CA THR A 42 5.94 20.82 31.00
C THR A 42 4.47 20.88 31.43
N LYS A 43 3.79 22.03 31.25
CA LYS A 43 2.36 22.15 31.55
C LYS A 43 1.51 21.26 30.65
N GLY A 44 1.91 21.10 29.39
CA GLY A 44 1.23 20.23 28.43
C GLY A 44 1.60 18.74 28.55
N GLN A 45 2.55 18.39 29.43
CA GLN A 45 3.09 17.04 29.57
C GLN A 45 3.45 16.39 28.21
N LEU A 46 4.09 17.16 27.32
CA LEU A 46 4.23 16.77 25.91
C LEU A 46 5.14 15.56 25.69
N PHE A 47 6.08 15.31 26.60
CA PHE A 47 7.08 14.26 26.47
C PHE A 47 7.27 13.50 27.78
N LYS A 48 7.71 12.25 27.67
CA LYS A 48 8.19 11.44 28.79
C LYS A 48 9.70 11.25 28.64
N ARG A 49 10.42 11.12 29.76
CA ARG A 49 11.85 10.82 29.73
C ARG A 49 12.08 9.49 29.01
N GLY A 50 13.12 9.43 28.16
CA GLY A 50 13.45 8.25 27.36
C GLY A 50 12.65 8.14 26.05
N SER A 51 11.67 9.02 25.80
CA SER A 51 10.90 9.00 24.56
C SER A 51 11.74 9.42 23.35
N THR A 52 11.44 8.80 22.22
CA THR A 52 11.92 9.21 20.89
C THR A 52 10.91 10.17 20.25
N VAL A 53 11.39 11.35 19.85
CA VAL A 53 10.57 12.43 19.30
C VAL A 53 11.05 12.73 17.88
N ALA A 54 10.16 12.53 16.90
CA ALA A 54 10.40 13.02 15.54
C ALA A 54 10.03 14.50 15.45
N ILE A 55 10.92 15.33 14.92
CA ILE A 55 10.68 16.73 14.60
C ILE A 55 10.38 16.81 13.11
N ALA A 56 9.17 17.23 12.76
CA ALA A 56 8.78 17.45 11.37
C ALA A 56 9.56 18.64 10.79
N ALA A 57 10.61 18.36 10.01
CA ALA A 57 11.56 19.33 9.48
C ALA A 57 11.18 19.73 8.05
N SER A 58 10.63 20.94 7.88
CA SER A 58 10.38 21.50 6.55
C SER A 58 11.58 22.28 6.01
N GLY A 59 12.58 22.60 6.84
CA GLY A 59 13.69 23.50 6.48
C GLY A 59 13.33 24.98 6.61
N GLY A 60 12.06 25.30 6.84
CA GLY A 60 11.61 26.65 7.12
C GLY A 60 11.88 27.08 8.57
N LYS A 61 11.81 28.39 8.80
CA LYS A 61 12.12 29.07 10.08
C LYS A 61 11.53 28.38 11.31
N ASP A 62 10.25 28.01 11.27
CA ASP A 62 9.54 27.52 12.45
C ASP A 62 10.02 26.11 12.84
N SER A 63 10.25 25.25 11.84
CA SER A 63 10.79 23.89 12.07
C SER A 63 12.26 23.91 12.50
N THR A 64 13.06 24.84 11.97
CA THR A 64 14.46 25.03 12.37
C THR A 64 14.55 25.52 13.81
N VAL A 65 13.77 26.53 14.18
CA VAL A 65 13.73 27.05 15.56
C VAL A 65 13.21 25.98 16.52
N LEU A 66 12.19 25.21 16.13
CA LEU A 66 11.71 24.09 16.94
C LEU A 66 12.82 23.08 17.22
N ALA A 67 13.57 22.66 16.19
CA ALA A 67 14.65 21.69 16.35
C ALA A 67 15.76 22.22 17.28
N HIS A 68 16.19 23.47 17.07
CA HIS A 68 17.21 24.11 17.90
C HIS A 68 16.76 24.28 19.35
N VAL A 69 15.54 24.74 19.57
CA VAL A 69 14.99 24.95 20.92
C VAL A 69 14.78 23.63 21.63
N LEU A 70 14.24 22.60 20.97
CA LEU A 70 14.09 21.29 21.60
C LEU A 70 15.44 20.69 21.99
N LYS A 71 16.48 20.82 21.16
CA LYS A 71 17.84 20.41 21.55
C LYS A 71 18.36 21.17 22.76
N THR A 72 18.32 22.50 22.69
CA THR A 72 18.74 23.40 23.78
C THR A 72 18.02 23.06 25.09
N LEU A 73 16.71 22.84 25.05
CA LEU A 73 15.92 22.51 26.23
C LEU A 73 16.16 21.08 26.74
N ASN A 74 16.35 20.12 25.83
CA ASN A 74 16.67 18.73 26.19
C ASN A 74 18.00 18.67 26.96
N GLU A 75 19.00 19.45 26.55
CA GLU A 75 20.30 19.55 27.22
C GLU A 75 20.21 20.38 28.52
N LYS A 76 19.56 21.54 28.48
CA LYS A 76 19.46 22.47 29.61
C LYS A 76 18.65 21.94 30.80
N TYR A 77 17.57 21.21 30.52
CA TYR A 77 16.64 20.70 31.53
C TYR A 77 16.67 19.19 31.69
N ASP A 78 17.62 18.51 31.01
CA ASP A 78 17.77 17.04 31.00
C ASP A 78 16.43 16.31 30.78
N TYR A 79 15.75 16.59 29.65
CA TYR A 79 14.52 15.85 29.35
C TYR A 79 14.79 14.38 29.02
N GLY A 80 16.00 14.02 28.63
CA GLY A 80 16.38 12.65 28.25
C GLY A 80 15.68 12.15 27.00
N LEU A 81 15.40 13.03 26.02
CA LEU A 81 14.74 12.69 24.77
C LEU A 81 15.75 12.28 23.71
N ARG A 82 15.37 11.29 22.88
CA ARG A 82 16.03 11.01 21.60
C ARG A 82 15.35 11.82 20.51
N LEU A 83 16.04 12.83 19.99
CA LEU A 83 15.51 13.72 18.94
C LEU A 83 15.96 13.23 17.56
N VAL A 84 15.00 13.09 16.64
CA VAL A 84 15.26 12.75 15.22
C VAL A 84 14.52 13.72 14.30
N LEU A 85 15.09 14.04 13.15
CA LEU A 85 14.47 14.85 12.12
C LEU A 85 13.72 13.96 11.13
N LEU A 86 12.48 14.34 10.82
CA LEU A 86 11.68 13.69 9.78
C LEU A 86 11.25 14.73 8.75
N SER A 87 11.71 14.58 7.53
CA SER A 87 11.45 15.50 6.42
C SER A 87 10.70 14.79 5.30
N ILE A 88 9.74 15.48 4.67
CA ILE A 88 8.97 14.96 3.55
C ILE A 88 9.36 15.72 2.29
N ASP A 89 9.86 15.04 1.27
CA ASP A 89 10.11 15.62 -0.05
C ASP A 89 8.83 15.55 -0.90
N GLU A 90 8.21 16.70 -1.12
CA GLU A 90 7.03 16.79 -1.95
C GLU A 90 7.32 16.78 -3.46
N GLY A 91 8.59 16.88 -3.88
CA GLY A 91 8.99 16.95 -5.28
C GLY A 91 8.50 18.22 -5.98
N ILE A 92 8.79 19.39 -5.39
CA ILE A 92 8.54 20.71 -6.01
C ILE A 92 9.87 21.27 -6.48
N THR A 93 10.08 21.27 -7.79
CA THR A 93 11.34 21.69 -8.43
C THR A 93 11.66 23.14 -8.12
N GLY A 94 12.90 23.43 -7.72
CA GLY A 94 13.37 24.80 -7.43
C GLY A 94 12.79 25.40 -6.15
N TYR A 95 12.19 24.56 -5.30
CA TYR A 95 11.74 24.94 -3.96
C TYR A 95 12.18 23.89 -2.93
N ARG A 96 11.86 22.63 -3.18
CA ARG A 96 12.08 21.58 -2.18
C ARG A 96 13.53 21.13 -2.13
N ASP A 97 14.24 21.18 -3.25
CA ASP A 97 15.67 20.86 -3.36
C ASP A 97 16.51 21.71 -2.39
N ASP A 98 16.44 23.04 -2.53
CA ASP A 98 17.13 24.01 -1.67
C ASP A 98 16.71 23.89 -0.20
N SER A 99 15.42 23.66 0.01
CA SER A 99 14.84 23.50 1.34
C SER A 99 15.35 22.24 2.04
N LEU A 100 15.56 21.13 1.32
CA LEU A 100 16.11 19.89 1.85
C LEU A 100 17.59 20.02 2.16
N ASP A 101 18.36 20.78 1.39
CA ASP A 101 19.77 21.04 1.70
C ASP A 101 19.92 21.78 3.03
N THR A 102 19.00 22.72 3.32
CA THR A 102 18.93 23.35 4.65
C THR A 102 18.60 22.34 5.75
N VAL A 103 17.71 21.37 5.50
CA VAL A 103 17.40 20.32 6.49
C VAL A 103 18.61 19.40 6.72
N LYS A 104 19.38 19.08 5.68
CA LYS A 104 20.64 18.31 5.81
C LYS A 104 21.68 19.10 6.60
N GLN A 105 21.76 20.42 6.41
CA GLN A 105 22.62 21.25 7.24
C GLN A 105 22.17 21.25 8.71
N ASN A 106 20.87 21.39 8.98
CA ASN A 106 20.34 21.30 10.35
C ASN A 106 20.65 19.95 11.03
N ARG A 107 20.63 18.84 10.27
CA ARG A 107 21.03 17.51 10.75
C ARG A 107 22.46 17.56 11.29
N ASP A 108 23.36 18.17 10.52
CA ASP A 108 24.79 18.24 10.84
C ASP A 108 25.05 19.21 11.99
N ASP A 109 24.46 20.42 11.95
CA ASP A 109 24.59 21.45 12.98
C ASP A 109 24.07 20.99 14.35
N TYR A 110 23.00 20.19 14.36
CA TYR A 110 22.35 19.74 15.60
C TYR A 110 22.71 18.29 15.98
N GLY A 111 23.49 17.58 15.17
CA GLY A 111 23.85 16.17 15.41
C GLY A 111 22.63 15.29 15.65
N MET A 112 21.56 15.47 14.86
CA MET A 112 20.33 14.68 14.94
C MET A 112 20.23 13.76 13.72
N GLU A 113 19.74 12.53 13.89
CA GLU A 113 19.46 11.65 12.76
C GLU A 113 18.38 12.25 11.84
N LEU A 114 18.49 12.08 10.53
CA LEU A 114 17.52 12.60 9.55
C LEU A 114 16.96 11.47 8.69
N LYS A 115 15.63 11.34 8.68
CA LYS A 115 14.89 10.52 7.72
C LYS A 115 14.18 11.42 6.71
N ILE A 116 14.38 11.15 5.42
CA ILE A 116 13.65 11.77 4.33
C ILE A 116 12.74 10.72 3.70
N LEU A 117 11.48 11.07 3.45
CA LEU A 117 10.55 10.30 2.63
C LEU A 117 10.05 11.17 1.49
N SER A 118 9.96 10.64 0.27
CA SER A 118 9.46 11.41 -0.88
C SER A 118 8.03 11.02 -1.25
N TYR A 119 7.28 11.96 -1.84
CA TYR A 119 5.98 11.62 -2.42
C TYR A 119 6.11 10.69 -3.63
N GLU A 120 7.20 10.78 -4.37
CA GLU A 120 7.48 9.87 -5.49
C GLU A 120 7.55 8.43 -4.99
N ASP A 121 8.30 8.16 -3.92
CA ASP A 121 8.43 6.81 -3.35
C ASP A 121 7.14 6.34 -2.68
N LEU A 122 6.47 7.23 -1.96
CA LEU A 122 5.29 6.87 -1.17
C LEU A 122 4.01 6.70 -2.01
N TYR A 123 3.92 7.44 -3.11
CA TYR A 123 2.68 7.62 -3.87
C TYR A 123 2.86 7.46 -5.38
N GLY A 124 4.07 7.49 -5.92
CA GLY A 124 4.33 7.54 -7.38
C GLY A 124 4.05 8.90 -8.01
N TRP A 125 3.88 9.95 -7.19
CA TRP A 125 3.51 11.29 -7.62
C TRP A 125 4.35 12.34 -6.91
N THR A 126 4.97 13.25 -7.65
CA THR A 126 5.45 14.51 -7.10
C THR A 126 4.36 15.58 -7.11
N MET A 127 4.51 16.63 -6.32
CA MET A 127 3.61 17.78 -6.38
C MET A 127 3.62 18.46 -7.74
N ASP A 128 4.76 18.48 -8.45
CA ASP A 128 4.83 19.01 -9.81
C ASP A 128 3.97 18.17 -10.78
N LYS A 129 4.04 16.83 -10.71
CA LYS A 129 3.17 15.93 -11.48
C LYS A 129 1.68 16.15 -11.15
N ILE A 130 1.36 16.31 -9.86
CA ILE A 130 -0.01 16.57 -9.41
C ILE A 130 -0.51 17.89 -9.98
N VAL A 131 0.28 18.97 -9.88
CA VAL A 131 -0.10 20.29 -10.41
C VAL A 131 -0.23 20.27 -11.93
N ALA A 132 0.62 19.54 -12.64
CA ALA A 132 0.49 19.34 -14.08
C ALA A 132 -0.86 18.70 -14.45
N GLN A 133 -1.36 17.77 -13.62
CA GLN A 133 -2.62 17.07 -13.88
C GLN A 133 -3.87 17.87 -13.47
N ILE A 134 -3.83 18.59 -12.33
CA ILE A 134 -5.03 19.20 -11.73
C ILE A 134 -5.08 20.73 -11.89
N GLY A 135 -3.96 21.34 -12.30
CA GLY A 135 -3.73 22.77 -12.29
C GLY A 135 -3.38 23.34 -10.91
N LYS A 136 -3.26 24.68 -10.82
CA LYS A 136 -2.84 25.38 -9.59
C LYS A 136 -3.94 25.52 -8.53
N ARG A 137 -5.20 25.21 -8.86
CA ARG A 137 -6.33 25.28 -7.91
C ARG A 137 -6.40 23.99 -7.10
N ASN A 138 -6.61 24.10 -5.79
CA ASN A 138 -6.72 22.97 -4.85
C ASN A 138 -5.47 22.09 -4.68
N ASN A 139 -4.32 22.42 -5.27
CA ASN A 139 -3.08 21.65 -5.11
C ASN A 139 -2.63 21.50 -3.64
N CYS A 140 -2.82 22.53 -2.82
CA CYS A 140 -2.50 22.52 -1.40
C CYS A 140 -3.37 21.54 -0.61
N THR A 141 -4.54 21.15 -1.15
CA THR A 141 -5.37 20.08 -0.57
C THR A 141 -4.68 18.73 -0.72
N PHE A 142 -4.12 18.42 -1.90
CA PHE A 142 -3.35 17.19 -2.11
C PHE A 142 -2.09 17.20 -1.25
N CYS A 143 -1.30 18.27 -1.37
CA CYS A 143 -0.07 18.43 -0.60
C CYS A 143 -0.33 18.27 0.90
N GLY A 144 -1.31 18.97 1.46
CA GLY A 144 -1.58 18.91 2.89
C GLY A 144 -2.12 17.55 3.36
N VAL A 145 -2.83 16.79 2.51
CA VAL A 145 -3.31 15.44 2.85
C VAL A 145 -2.18 14.43 2.79
N PHE A 146 -1.41 14.43 1.70
CA PHE A 146 -0.27 13.53 1.52
C PHE A 146 0.83 13.78 2.55
N ARG A 147 1.14 15.05 2.86
CA ARG A 147 2.16 15.40 3.87
C ARG A 147 1.82 14.81 5.23
N ARG A 148 0.55 14.87 5.63
CA ARG A 148 0.12 14.33 6.92
C ARG A 148 0.30 12.82 6.98
N GLN A 149 -0.15 12.11 5.96
CA GLN A 149 0.01 10.65 5.90
C GLN A 149 1.49 10.24 5.76
N ALA A 150 2.29 10.98 4.99
CA ALA A 150 3.73 10.74 4.85
C ALA A 150 4.46 10.92 6.19
N LEU A 151 4.08 11.94 6.98
CA LEU A 151 4.57 12.11 8.35
C LEU A 151 4.14 10.97 9.26
N ASP A 152 2.89 10.48 9.17
CA ASP A 152 2.43 9.33 9.96
C ASP A 152 3.20 8.05 9.60
N ARG A 153 3.45 7.83 8.30
CA ARG A 153 4.29 6.73 7.79
C ARG A 153 5.72 6.82 8.30
N GLY A 154 6.33 8.00 8.20
CA GLY A 154 7.69 8.22 8.69
C GLY A 154 7.83 8.07 10.19
N ALA A 155 6.85 8.55 10.95
CA ALA A 155 6.81 8.38 12.39
C ALA A 155 6.67 6.89 12.77
N ALA A 156 5.84 6.12 12.06
CA ALA A 156 5.72 4.67 12.25
C ALA A 156 7.02 3.92 11.89
N LEU A 157 7.66 4.27 10.77
CA LEU A 157 8.93 3.67 10.35
C LEU A 157 10.05 3.90 11.35
N LEU A 158 10.09 5.08 11.97
CA LEU A 158 11.07 5.45 12.99
C LEU A 158 10.69 4.96 14.40
N SER A 159 9.51 4.33 14.57
CA SER A 159 8.97 3.89 15.86
C SER A 159 9.03 4.97 16.95
N VAL A 160 8.64 6.20 16.61
CA VAL A 160 8.69 7.34 17.55
C VAL A 160 7.46 7.39 18.45
N ASP A 161 7.66 7.89 19.68
CA ASP A 161 6.60 8.07 20.65
C ASP A 161 5.73 9.31 20.37
N SER A 162 6.29 10.32 19.69
CA SER A 162 5.57 11.53 19.33
C SER A 162 6.17 12.26 18.12
N LEU A 163 5.35 13.08 17.46
CA LEU A 163 5.73 13.92 16.33
C LEU A 163 5.57 15.40 16.69
N ALA A 164 6.69 16.11 16.87
CA ALA A 164 6.71 17.56 17.11
C ALA A 164 6.62 18.34 15.80
N THR A 165 5.77 19.38 15.77
CA THR A 165 5.60 20.24 14.58
C THR A 165 5.79 21.71 14.93
N GLY A 166 6.35 22.47 14.00
CA GLY A 166 6.66 23.91 14.18
C GLY A 166 5.45 24.85 14.16
N HIS A 167 4.23 24.37 14.42
CA HIS A 167 3.06 25.25 14.43
C HIS A 167 3.15 26.25 15.58
N ASN A 168 3.07 27.53 15.25
CA ASN A 168 3.22 28.65 16.16
C ASN A 168 1.86 29.29 16.55
N ALA A 169 1.86 30.33 17.38
CA ALA A 169 0.63 30.99 17.84
C ALA A 169 -0.22 31.54 16.67
N ASP A 170 0.42 32.15 15.69
CA ASP A 170 -0.24 32.68 14.48
C ASP A 170 -0.94 31.55 13.70
N ASP A 171 -0.27 30.41 13.46
CA ASP A 171 -0.86 29.26 12.76
C ASP A 171 -2.11 28.71 13.48
N ILE A 172 -2.09 28.71 14.81
CA ILE A 172 -3.19 28.22 15.63
C ILE A 172 -4.36 29.21 15.58
N ALA A 173 -4.10 30.51 15.72
CA ALA A 173 -5.11 31.56 15.58
C ALA A 173 -5.74 31.58 14.18
N GLU A 174 -4.92 31.46 13.12
CA GLU A 174 -5.39 31.30 11.73
C GLU A 174 -6.33 30.09 11.62
N THR A 175 -5.95 28.95 12.20
CA THR A 175 -6.75 27.72 12.15
C THR A 175 -8.08 27.85 12.90
N ILE A 176 -8.09 28.48 14.07
CA ILE A 176 -9.31 28.77 14.85
C ILE A 176 -10.25 29.64 14.01
N LEU A 177 -9.75 30.76 13.49
CA LEU A 177 -10.56 31.70 12.70
C LEU A 177 -11.12 31.01 11.44
N MET A 178 -10.31 30.24 10.72
CA MET A 178 -10.75 29.50 9.55
C MET A 178 -11.86 28.50 9.86
N ASN A 179 -11.80 27.83 11.02
CA ASN A 179 -12.82 26.85 11.39
C ASN A 179 -14.10 27.52 11.92
N ILE A 180 -14.00 28.68 12.58
CA ILE A 180 -15.16 29.53 12.94
C ILE A 180 -15.90 29.95 11.66
N MET A 181 -15.19 30.54 10.69
CA MET A 181 -15.79 31.01 9.44
C MET A 181 -16.42 29.88 8.61
N ARG A 182 -15.93 28.64 8.76
CA ARG A 182 -16.49 27.45 8.08
C ARG A 182 -17.63 26.78 8.84
N GLY A 183 -17.87 27.14 10.10
CA GLY A 183 -18.79 26.42 10.98
C GLY A 183 -18.36 24.98 11.27
N ASP A 184 -17.05 24.67 11.23
CA ASP A 184 -16.54 23.31 11.47
C ASP A 184 -16.24 23.10 12.97
N VAL A 185 -17.33 22.98 13.74
CA VAL A 185 -17.29 22.91 15.21
C VAL A 185 -16.48 21.70 15.73
N ALA A 186 -16.56 20.56 15.03
CA ALA A 186 -15.80 19.36 15.38
C ALA A 186 -14.28 19.50 15.17
N ARG A 187 -13.83 20.41 14.29
CA ARG A 187 -12.41 20.75 14.15
C ARG A 187 -11.96 21.82 15.13
N LEU A 188 -12.83 22.75 15.51
CA LEU A 188 -12.53 23.77 16.52
C LEU A 188 -12.08 23.14 17.84
N GLN A 189 -12.82 22.15 18.35
CA GLN A 189 -12.46 21.48 19.61
C GLN A 189 -11.09 20.79 19.57
N ARG A 190 -10.64 20.34 18.38
CA ARG A 190 -9.37 19.59 18.23
C ARG A 190 -8.18 20.49 17.89
N CYS A 191 -8.38 21.66 17.28
CA CYS A 191 -7.25 22.46 16.82
C CYS A 191 -6.52 23.20 17.94
N THR A 192 -7.19 23.37 19.09
CA THR A 192 -6.68 24.08 20.27
C THR A 192 -5.87 23.19 21.21
N SER A 193 -5.87 21.87 21.04
CA SER A 193 -5.07 20.98 21.90
C SER A 193 -3.56 21.11 21.60
N VAL A 194 -2.75 21.12 22.67
CA VAL A 194 -1.27 21.19 22.57
C VAL A 194 -0.69 19.84 22.12
N SER A 195 -1.36 18.76 22.52
CA SER A 195 -1.12 17.39 22.10
C SER A 195 -2.41 16.83 21.49
N SER A 196 -2.30 15.97 20.48
CA SER A 196 -3.44 15.18 20.02
C SER A 196 -3.54 13.90 20.85
N GLU A 197 -4.60 13.75 21.66
CA GLU A 197 -4.91 12.46 22.28
C GLU A 197 -5.44 11.48 21.21
N SER A 198 -4.81 10.31 21.14
CA SER A 198 -5.25 9.23 20.26
C SER A 198 -4.68 7.89 20.69
N GLU A 199 -5.54 6.98 21.13
CA GLU A 199 -5.25 5.55 21.07
C GLU A 199 -5.05 5.15 19.60
N GLY A 200 -3.93 4.48 19.29
CA GLY A 200 -3.66 3.92 17.95
C GLY A 200 -3.01 4.84 16.91
N SER A 201 -2.70 6.11 17.20
CA SER A 201 -1.82 6.94 16.36
C SER A 201 -0.76 7.68 17.15
N ILE A 202 0.37 7.95 16.49
CA ILE A 202 1.48 8.70 17.08
C ILE A 202 1.01 10.12 17.42
N PRO A 203 1.09 10.54 18.70
CA PRO A 203 0.62 11.84 19.14
C PRO A 203 1.43 12.96 18.50
N ARG A 204 0.73 14.00 18.05
CA ARG A 204 1.32 15.21 17.50
C ARG A 204 1.36 16.30 18.55
N VAL A 205 2.55 16.89 18.75
CA VAL A 205 2.78 17.91 19.77
C VAL A 205 3.23 19.22 19.15
N LYS A 206 2.89 20.34 19.81
CA LYS A 206 3.17 21.70 19.32
C LYS A 206 3.88 22.54 20.40
N PRO A 207 5.20 22.38 20.61
CA PRO A 207 5.93 23.13 21.63
C PRO A 207 5.88 24.65 21.43
N LEU A 208 5.74 25.12 20.19
CA LEU A 208 5.70 26.55 19.84
C LEU A 208 4.28 27.15 19.85
N LYS A 209 3.27 26.44 20.35
CA LYS A 209 1.84 26.85 20.29
C LYS A 209 1.58 28.29 20.75
N TYR A 210 2.31 28.78 21.75
CA TYR A 210 2.12 30.12 22.32
C TYR A 210 3.25 31.10 21.96
N SER A 211 4.10 30.74 21.01
CA SER A 211 5.20 31.55 20.50
C SER A 211 4.75 32.30 19.24
N TYR A 212 4.96 33.62 19.19
CA TYR A 212 4.58 34.42 18.02
C TYR A 212 5.54 34.16 16.85
N GLU A 213 5.04 34.19 15.62
CA GLU A 213 5.87 34.04 14.40
C GLU A 213 7.01 35.08 14.38
N LYS A 214 6.72 36.33 14.76
CA LYS A 214 7.74 37.39 14.86
C LYS A 214 8.84 37.08 15.87
N GLU A 215 8.51 36.43 16.99
CA GLU A 215 9.53 36.03 17.98
C GLU A 215 10.37 34.88 17.45
N ILE A 216 9.77 33.92 16.74
CA ILE A 216 10.49 32.84 16.06
C ILE A 216 11.50 33.40 15.05
N VAL A 217 11.08 34.38 14.23
CA VAL A 217 11.97 35.08 13.28
C VAL A 217 13.10 35.79 14.02
N MET A 218 12.80 36.54 15.09
CA MET A 218 13.82 37.22 15.89
C MET A 218 14.80 36.24 16.52
N TYR A 219 14.31 35.11 17.03
CA TYR A 219 15.13 34.06 17.65
C TYR A 219 16.07 33.45 16.61
N ALA A 220 15.56 33.04 15.45
CA ALA A 220 16.36 32.51 14.34
C ALA A 220 17.44 33.50 13.91
N TYR A 221 17.07 34.78 13.73
CA TYR A 221 17.99 35.84 13.33
C TYR A 221 19.13 36.05 14.34
N PHE A 222 18.80 36.18 15.64
CA PHE A 222 19.82 36.45 16.65
C PHE A 222 20.71 35.25 16.96
N LYS A 223 20.19 34.01 16.84
CA LYS A 223 20.97 32.78 16.92
C LYS A 223 21.71 32.44 15.62
N ARG A 224 21.46 33.19 14.54
CA ARG A 224 22.02 32.96 13.20
C ARG A 224 21.74 31.55 12.67
N LEU A 225 20.52 31.06 12.91
CA LEU A 225 20.12 29.74 12.42
C LEU A 225 19.93 29.77 10.91
N VAL A 226 20.42 28.74 10.23
CA VAL A 226 20.22 28.60 8.78
C VAL A 226 18.82 28.03 8.54
N TYR A 227 18.02 28.74 7.76
CA TYR A 227 16.68 28.30 7.38
C TYR A 227 16.35 28.76 5.96
N PHE A 228 15.49 28.01 5.29
CA PHE A 228 14.98 28.32 3.98
C PHE A 228 13.78 29.28 4.10
N SER A 229 13.87 30.46 3.47
CA SER A 229 12.88 31.54 3.62
C SER A 229 11.92 31.70 2.45
N THR A 230 12.19 31.04 1.31
CA THR A 230 11.36 31.18 0.11
C THR A 230 9.98 30.57 0.36
N GLU A 231 8.92 31.24 -0.10
CA GLU A 231 7.56 30.68 -0.04
C GLU A 231 7.35 29.67 -1.19
N CYS A 232 6.50 28.68 -0.93
CA CYS A 232 6.17 27.66 -1.92
C CYS A 232 5.46 28.29 -3.13
N ILE A 233 5.94 28.02 -4.34
CA ILE A 233 5.39 28.54 -5.62
C ILE A 233 3.90 28.22 -5.85
N TYR A 234 3.38 27.22 -5.16
CA TYR A 234 1.98 26.79 -5.22
C TYR A 234 1.09 27.35 -4.09
N ALA A 235 1.67 28.00 -3.09
CA ALA A 235 0.96 28.55 -1.94
C ALA A 235 0.07 29.79 -2.22
N PRO A 236 0.32 30.69 -3.20
CA PRO A 236 -0.41 31.95 -3.32
C PRO A 236 -1.95 31.81 -3.45
N ASN A 237 -2.45 30.69 -3.96
CA ASN A 237 -3.88 30.43 -4.10
C ASN A 237 -4.51 29.73 -2.89
N ALA A 238 -3.79 29.58 -1.78
CA ALA A 238 -4.28 28.89 -0.59
C ALA A 238 -5.19 29.81 0.25
N TYR A 239 -6.37 29.31 0.62
CA TYR A 239 -7.35 30.05 1.43
C TYR A 239 -6.78 30.60 2.75
N ARG A 240 -5.79 29.90 3.35
CA ARG A 240 -5.13 30.33 4.58
C ARG A 240 -4.50 31.73 4.47
N GLY A 241 -4.08 32.15 3.28
CA GLY A 241 -3.53 33.50 3.04
C GLY A 241 -4.50 34.62 3.44
N HIS A 242 -5.81 34.44 3.25
CA HIS A 242 -6.81 35.43 3.66
C HIS A 242 -6.94 35.54 5.19
N ALA A 243 -6.96 34.40 5.89
CA ALA A 243 -7.00 34.38 7.35
C ALA A 243 -5.74 35.00 7.95
N ARG A 244 -4.57 34.72 7.35
CA ARG A 244 -3.29 35.33 7.73
C ARG A 244 -3.29 36.84 7.57
N ALA A 245 -3.75 37.34 6.42
CA ALA A 245 -3.81 38.78 6.18
C ALA A 245 -4.70 39.49 7.21
N PHE A 246 -5.90 38.94 7.45
CA PHE A 246 -6.82 39.46 8.45
C PHE A 246 -6.25 39.42 9.87
N LEU A 247 -5.61 38.32 10.27
CA LEU A 247 -4.96 38.21 11.58
C LEU A 247 -3.84 39.24 11.76
N LYS A 248 -3.04 39.49 10.71
CA LYS A 248 -1.99 40.52 10.73
C LYS A 248 -2.56 41.93 10.90
N ASP A 249 -3.72 42.21 10.31
CA ASP A 249 -4.38 43.51 10.50
C ASP A 249 -4.95 43.68 11.91
N LEU A 250 -5.49 42.60 12.51
CA LEU A 250 -5.88 42.60 13.91
C LEU A 250 -4.68 42.80 14.85
N GLU A 251 -3.57 42.11 14.60
CA GLU A 251 -2.36 42.19 15.41
C GLU A 251 -1.76 43.61 15.42
N LYS A 252 -1.84 44.34 14.29
CA LYS A 252 -1.40 45.75 14.22
C LYS A 252 -2.19 46.66 15.16
N ILE A 253 -3.49 46.41 15.31
CA ILE A 253 -4.38 47.20 16.17
C ILE A 253 -4.18 46.78 17.63
N ARG A 254 -4.14 45.47 17.89
CA ARG A 254 -4.03 44.88 19.23
C ARG A 254 -3.07 43.69 19.19
N PRO A 255 -1.83 43.84 19.68
CA PRO A 255 -0.83 42.76 19.65
C PRO A 255 -1.27 41.48 20.38
N THR A 256 -2.14 41.57 21.38
CA THR A 256 -2.67 40.40 22.11
C THR A 256 -3.73 39.62 21.34
N ALA A 257 -4.22 40.12 20.19
CA ALA A 257 -5.32 39.49 19.44
C ALA A 257 -5.06 38.02 19.11
N ILE A 258 -3.81 37.64 18.81
CA ILE A 258 -3.43 36.25 18.53
C ILE A 258 -3.69 35.37 19.75
N MET A 259 -3.20 35.76 20.93
CA MET A 259 -3.44 35.03 22.18
C MET A 259 -4.90 35.06 22.60
N ASP A 260 -5.58 36.20 22.42
CA ASP A 260 -7.00 36.36 22.75
C ASP A 260 -7.86 35.39 21.91
N ILE A 261 -7.54 35.19 20.63
CA ILE A 261 -8.19 34.20 19.74
C ILE A 261 -7.89 32.77 20.20
N ILE A 262 -6.64 32.47 20.54
CA ILE A 262 -6.27 31.13 21.05
C ILE A 262 -7.04 30.83 22.35
N HIS A 263 -7.03 31.76 23.29
CA HIS A 263 -7.74 31.64 24.56
C HIS A 263 -9.24 31.46 24.33
N SER A 264 -9.84 32.27 23.45
CA SER A 264 -11.25 32.13 23.07
C SER A 264 -11.56 30.73 22.51
N GLY A 265 -10.71 30.20 21.64
CA GLY A 265 -10.85 28.83 21.13
C GLY A 265 -10.70 27.76 22.22
N GLU A 266 -9.82 27.95 23.20
CA GLU A 266 -9.63 27.03 24.33
C GLU A 266 -10.80 27.03 25.30
N GLN A 267 -11.47 28.17 25.50
CA GLN A 267 -12.64 28.30 26.36
C GLN A 267 -13.95 27.91 25.66
N MET A 268 -13.93 27.74 24.34
CA MET A 268 -15.13 27.45 23.56
C MET A 268 -15.66 26.04 23.85
N MET A 269 -16.81 25.96 24.52
CA MET A 269 -17.53 24.71 24.75
C MET A 269 -18.43 24.36 23.56
N VAL A 270 -18.42 23.09 23.17
CA VAL A 270 -19.26 22.54 22.11
C VAL A 270 -20.27 21.60 22.74
N ASN A 271 -21.53 21.69 22.31
CA ASN A 271 -22.60 20.82 22.79
C ASN A 271 -22.30 19.34 22.49
N ASP A 272 -22.53 18.44 23.45
CA ASP A 272 -22.26 16.99 23.34
C ASP A 272 -23.05 16.29 22.23
N THR A 273 -24.12 16.92 21.73
CA THR A 273 -24.91 16.45 20.59
C THR A 273 -24.17 16.51 19.25
N VAL A 274 -23.00 17.16 19.17
CA VAL A 274 -22.21 17.23 17.94
C VAL A 274 -21.54 15.88 17.65
N SER A 275 -22.02 15.20 16.61
CA SER A 275 -21.45 13.93 16.13
C SER A 275 -19.95 14.09 15.81
N LYS A 276 -19.12 13.43 16.63
CA LYS A 276 -17.68 13.30 16.36
C LYS A 276 -17.48 12.14 15.38
N PRO A 277 -16.66 12.29 14.33
CA PRO A 277 -16.37 11.19 13.44
C PRO A 277 -15.73 10.03 14.22
N ILE A 278 -16.29 8.83 14.08
CA ILE A 278 -15.72 7.61 14.63
C ILE A 278 -14.37 7.38 13.94
N ARG A 279 -13.32 7.17 14.72
CA ARG A 279 -11.99 6.83 14.21
C ARG A 279 -11.91 5.32 14.01
N GLY A 280 -11.37 4.91 12.87
CA GLY A 280 -11.00 3.54 12.55
C GLY A 280 -9.70 3.51 11.78
N THR A 281 -9.39 2.36 11.20
CA THR A 281 -8.23 2.17 10.31
C THR A 281 -8.70 2.16 8.87
N CYS A 282 -7.94 2.81 7.99
CA CYS A 282 -8.21 2.77 6.56
C CYS A 282 -8.05 1.35 6.03
N THR A 283 -9.07 0.81 5.36
CA THR A 283 -9.05 -0.55 4.78
C THR A 283 -8.01 -0.71 3.66
N GLN A 284 -7.58 0.39 3.04
CA GLN A 284 -6.60 0.38 1.95
C GLN A 284 -5.15 0.56 2.40
N CYS A 285 -4.89 1.30 3.49
CA CYS A 285 -3.51 1.61 3.90
C CYS A 285 -3.19 1.35 5.38
N GLY A 286 -4.15 0.90 6.18
CA GLY A 286 -3.98 0.62 7.61
C GLY A 286 -3.89 1.85 8.52
N PHE A 287 -3.60 3.05 7.99
CA PHE A 287 -3.47 4.27 8.80
C PHE A 287 -4.82 4.79 9.33
N VAL A 288 -4.77 5.53 10.45
CA VAL A 288 -5.94 6.10 11.12
C VAL A 288 -6.75 6.96 10.15
N SER A 289 -8.05 6.71 10.13
CA SER A 289 -9.01 7.38 9.25
C SER A 289 -10.36 7.52 9.96
N SER A 290 -11.13 8.52 9.57
CA SER A 290 -12.53 8.68 10.02
C SER A 290 -13.53 8.21 8.95
N GLN A 291 -13.04 7.44 7.99
CA GLN A 291 -13.72 6.89 6.81
C GLN A 291 -13.08 5.55 6.46
N ASP A 292 -13.82 4.63 5.85
CA ASP A 292 -13.30 3.30 5.48
C ASP A 292 -12.05 3.42 4.59
N ILE A 293 -12.09 4.31 3.60
CA ILE A 293 -10.94 4.70 2.79
C ILE A 293 -10.51 6.11 3.20
N CYS A 294 -9.25 6.28 3.60
CA CYS A 294 -8.75 7.58 4.02
C CYS A 294 -8.67 8.57 2.86
N LYS A 295 -8.67 9.86 3.21
CA LYS A 295 -8.66 10.93 2.21
C LYS A 295 -7.46 10.87 1.27
N ALA A 296 -6.30 10.43 1.78
CA ALA A 296 -5.10 10.28 0.97
C ALA A 296 -5.29 9.19 -0.08
N CYS A 297 -5.77 8.01 0.32
CA CYS A 297 -6.09 6.91 -0.60
C CYS A 297 -7.11 7.33 -1.67
N THR A 298 -8.18 8.04 -1.30
CA THR A 298 -9.17 8.55 -2.28
C THR A 298 -8.56 9.55 -3.27
N LEU A 299 -7.73 10.47 -2.80
CA LEU A 299 -7.07 11.45 -3.68
C LEU A 299 -6.06 10.77 -4.61
N LEU A 300 -5.28 9.81 -4.09
CA LEU A 300 -4.31 9.05 -4.85
C LEU A 300 -4.98 8.19 -5.93
N GLU A 301 -6.06 7.51 -5.59
CA GLU A 301 -6.86 6.76 -6.54
C GLU A 301 -7.43 7.68 -7.63
N GLY A 302 -7.90 8.87 -7.25
CA GLY A 302 -8.33 9.89 -8.21
C GLY A 302 -7.23 10.28 -9.20
N LEU A 303 -6.00 10.51 -8.73
CA LEU A 303 -4.86 10.82 -9.60
C LEU A 303 -4.53 9.65 -10.55
N ASN A 304 -4.41 8.44 -10.00
CA ASN A 304 -4.09 7.22 -10.74
C ASN A 304 -5.14 6.86 -11.79
N LYS A 305 -6.41 7.23 -11.58
CA LYS A 305 -7.51 6.99 -12.51
C LYS A 305 -7.75 8.14 -13.50
N GLY A 306 -6.94 9.20 -13.48
CA GLY A 306 -7.18 10.38 -14.32
C GLY A 306 -8.38 11.24 -13.90
N LEU A 307 -8.89 11.02 -12.69
CA LEU A 307 -10.06 11.68 -12.12
C LEU A 307 -9.68 12.47 -10.85
N PRO A 308 -8.84 13.51 -10.94
CA PRO A 308 -8.32 14.21 -9.76
C PRO A 308 -9.40 14.90 -8.92
N LYS A 309 -10.59 15.11 -9.47
CA LYS A 309 -11.74 15.67 -8.73
C LYS A 309 -12.40 14.67 -7.77
N LEU A 310 -12.07 13.38 -7.85
CA LEU A 310 -12.63 12.29 -7.04
C LEU A 310 -12.49 12.53 -5.52
N GLY A 311 -11.56 13.38 -5.08
CA GLY A 311 -11.38 13.76 -3.69
C GLY A 311 -11.58 15.25 -3.37
N ILE A 312 -12.06 16.08 -4.29
CA ILE A 312 -12.16 17.53 -4.06
C ILE A 312 -13.65 17.94 -4.00
N GLY A 313 -14.16 18.27 -2.80
CA GLY A 313 -15.54 18.75 -2.60
C GLY A 313 -16.32 18.07 -1.47
N LYS A 314 -17.62 18.38 -1.33
CA LYS A 314 -18.52 17.81 -0.29
C LYS A 314 -18.62 16.29 -0.45
N THR A 315 -18.48 15.58 0.67
CA THR A 315 -18.47 14.11 0.78
C THR A 315 -19.69 13.46 0.11
N SER A 316 -20.86 14.12 0.06
CA SER A 316 -22.07 13.56 -0.58
C SER A 316 -21.98 13.47 -2.10
N LYS A 317 -21.38 14.45 -2.78
CA LYS A 317 -21.16 14.40 -4.25
C LYS A 317 -20.02 13.47 -4.60
N VAL A 318 -18.98 13.41 -3.77
CA VAL A 318 -17.88 12.45 -3.89
C VAL A 318 -18.35 11.02 -3.63
N LYS A 319 -19.23 10.79 -2.65
CA LYS A 319 -19.82 9.47 -2.36
C LYS A 319 -20.81 9.07 -3.47
N LYS A 320 -21.62 10.00 -4.03
CA LYS A 320 -22.42 9.74 -5.23
C LYS A 320 -21.56 9.45 -6.47
N ALA A 321 -20.45 10.18 -6.66
CA ALA A 321 -19.52 9.96 -7.75
C ALA A 321 -18.69 8.69 -7.56
N LEU A 322 -18.29 8.34 -6.33
CA LEU A 322 -17.61 7.08 -5.99
C LEU A 322 -18.56 5.89 -6.10
N ILE A 323 -19.83 6.04 -5.70
CA ILE A 323 -20.88 5.03 -5.92
C ILE A 323 -21.14 4.88 -7.42
N ALA A 324 -21.20 6.01 -8.17
CA ALA A 324 -21.31 6.02 -9.63
C ALA A 324 -20.05 5.48 -10.32
N LEU A 325 -18.85 5.67 -9.77
CA LEU A 325 -17.57 5.18 -10.31
C LEU A 325 -17.23 3.76 -9.87
N SER A 326 -17.76 3.29 -8.74
CA SER A 326 -17.77 1.87 -8.36
C SER A 326 -18.81 1.12 -9.18
N THR A 327 -19.91 1.76 -9.59
CA THR A 327 -20.84 1.18 -10.56
C THR A 327 -20.36 1.30 -12.01
N GLU A 328 -19.62 2.34 -12.39
CA GLU A 328 -19.05 2.52 -13.75
C GLU A 328 -17.74 1.73 -13.98
N LYS A 329 -16.87 1.54 -12.97
CA LYS A 329 -15.70 0.61 -13.13
C LYS A 329 -16.06 -0.86 -12.93
N MET A 330 -17.20 -1.17 -12.32
CA MET A 330 -17.83 -2.49 -12.48
C MET A 330 -18.63 -2.63 -13.78
N SER A 331 -18.73 -1.59 -14.63
CA SER A 331 -19.51 -1.62 -15.87
C SER A 331 -18.71 -1.76 -17.16
N THR A 332 -17.37 -1.74 -17.13
CA THR A 332 -16.59 -2.18 -18.29
C THR A 332 -16.15 -3.62 -18.08
N ALA A 333 -16.86 -4.55 -18.72
CA ALA A 333 -16.43 -5.93 -18.87
C ALA A 333 -14.96 -5.96 -19.31
N TYR A 334 -14.18 -6.89 -18.76
CA TYR A 334 -12.83 -7.13 -19.27
C TYR A 334 -12.94 -7.54 -20.75
N PRO A 335 -12.08 -7.02 -21.64
CA PRO A 335 -12.07 -7.49 -23.01
C PRO A 335 -11.73 -8.98 -22.99
N TRP A 336 -12.60 -9.82 -23.54
CA TRP A 336 -12.33 -11.26 -23.59
C TRP A 336 -12.75 -11.85 -24.92
N ILE A 337 -12.11 -12.96 -25.29
CA ILE A 337 -12.56 -13.84 -26.35
C ILE A 337 -12.74 -15.23 -25.75
N SER A 338 -13.60 -16.05 -26.33
CA SER A 338 -13.87 -17.38 -25.79
C SER A 338 -14.08 -18.39 -26.91
N THR A 339 -13.66 -19.61 -26.67
CA THR A 339 -13.92 -20.76 -27.53
C THR A 339 -14.40 -21.93 -26.70
N ASN A 340 -15.12 -22.85 -27.34
CA ASN A 340 -15.36 -24.16 -26.77
C ASN A 340 -14.09 -25.00 -26.92
N LEU A 341 -13.86 -25.88 -25.95
CA LEU A 341 -12.81 -26.87 -25.96
C LEU A 341 -13.37 -28.23 -26.38
N ASP A 342 -12.48 -29.12 -26.81
CA ASP A 342 -12.83 -30.52 -27.00
C ASP A 342 -13.02 -31.19 -25.64
N THR A 343 -14.16 -31.83 -25.45
CA THR A 343 -14.59 -32.41 -24.16
C THR A 343 -14.68 -33.94 -24.21
N PRO A 344 -13.54 -34.65 -24.37
CA PRO A 344 -13.55 -36.10 -24.23
C PRO A 344 -14.08 -36.50 -22.84
N SER A 345 -14.76 -37.63 -22.78
CA SER A 345 -15.25 -38.18 -21.52
C SER A 345 -14.09 -38.45 -20.55
N LEU A 346 -14.36 -38.39 -19.25
CA LEU A 346 -13.36 -38.73 -18.23
C LEU A 346 -12.77 -40.14 -18.43
N ALA A 347 -13.54 -41.08 -19.00
CA ALA A 347 -13.06 -42.41 -19.34
C ALA A 347 -12.04 -42.41 -20.48
N GLU A 348 -12.29 -41.66 -21.56
CA GLU A 348 -11.32 -41.51 -22.66
C GLU A 348 -10.03 -40.83 -22.18
N VAL A 349 -10.16 -39.78 -21.35
CA VAL A 349 -9.00 -39.10 -20.75
C VAL A 349 -8.23 -40.05 -19.84
N ARG A 350 -8.92 -40.82 -18.99
CA ARG A 350 -8.32 -41.86 -18.14
C ARG A 350 -7.49 -42.83 -18.98
N ASP A 351 -8.04 -43.36 -20.06
CA ASP A 351 -7.37 -44.38 -20.88
C ASP A 351 -6.12 -43.85 -21.56
N VAL A 352 -6.16 -42.60 -22.06
CA VAL A 352 -4.99 -41.91 -22.61
C VAL A 352 -3.91 -41.73 -21.55
N LEU A 353 -4.25 -41.17 -20.39
CA LEU A 353 -3.27 -40.90 -19.34
C LEU A 353 -2.71 -42.19 -18.70
N ALA A 354 -3.55 -43.21 -18.47
CA ALA A 354 -3.13 -44.50 -17.94
C ALA A 354 -2.08 -45.18 -18.83
N ARG A 355 -2.19 -45.00 -20.16
CA ARG A 355 -1.21 -45.48 -21.13
C ARG A 355 0.04 -44.62 -21.15
N ASP A 356 -0.11 -43.30 -21.27
CA ASP A 356 1.02 -42.41 -21.58
C ASP A 356 1.87 -42.06 -20.36
N LEU A 357 1.29 -42.00 -19.16
CA LEU A 357 2.06 -41.74 -17.93
C LEU A 357 3.00 -42.90 -17.58
N LYS A 358 2.70 -44.15 -18.00
CA LYS A 358 3.60 -45.31 -17.81
C LYS A 358 4.94 -45.18 -18.54
N LYS A 359 5.04 -44.26 -19.49
CA LYS A 359 6.29 -43.92 -20.18
C LYS A 359 7.20 -43.03 -19.31
N THR A 360 6.67 -42.45 -18.25
CA THR A 360 7.34 -41.43 -17.43
C THR A 360 7.43 -41.80 -15.95
N PHE A 361 6.51 -42.64 -15.45
CA PHE A 361 6.44 -43.05 -14.06
C PHE A 361 6.38 -44.58 -13.94
N ASP A 362 7.05 -45.11 -12.92
CA ASP A 362 7.10 -46.55 -12.63
C ASP A 362 5.74 -47.06 -12.15
N TYR A 363 5.09 -46.30 -11.24
CA TYR A 363 3.73 -46.57 -10.80
C TYR A 363 2.76 -45.54 -11.37
N VAL A 364 1.66 -46.03 -11.96
CA VAL A 364 0.58 -45.21 -12.52
C VAL A 364 -0.77 -45.84 -12.22
N ASP A 365 -1.63 -45.08 -11.54
CA ASP A 365 -3.03 -45.41 -11.28
C ASP A 365 -3.90 -44.22 -11.71
N VAL A 366 -4.65 -44.38 -12.79
CA VAL A 366 -5.58 -43.36 -13.31
C VAL A 366 -6.98 -43.91 -13.29
N GLN A 367 -7.89 -43.23 -12.60
CA GLN A 367 -9.27 -43.68 -12.38
C GLN A 367 -10.27 -42.55 -12.55
N VAL A 368 -11.51 -42.92 -12.91
CA VAL A 368 -12.66 -42.02 -12.79
C VAL A 368 -13.36 -42.37 -11.48
N VAL A 369 -13.35 -41.44 -10.53
CA VAL A 369 -13.85 -41.66 -9.16
C VAL A 369 -14.85 -40.59 -8.79
N ASP A 370 -15.67 -40.83 -7.76
CA ASP A 370 -16.37 -39.72 -7.12
C ASP A 370 -15.36 -38.78 -6.48
N CYS A 371 -15.53 -37.49 -6.71
CA CYS A 371 -14.66 -36.47 -6.15
C CYS A 371 -14.71 -36.58 -4.62
N PRO A 372 -13.56 -36.74 -3.94
CA PRO A 372 -13.53 -36.58 -2.49
C PRO A 372 -13.91 -35.14 -2.13
N ASP A 373 -14.28 -34.90 -0.87
CA ASP A 373 -14.52 -33.52 -0.41
C ASP A 373 -13.18 -32.76 -0.40
N LEU A 374 -12.95 -31.94 -1.42
CA LEU A 374 -11.69 -31.22 -1.59
C LEU A 374 -11.53 -30.05 -0.62
N THR A 375 -12.55 -29.71 0.19
CA THR A 375 -12.37 -28.72 1.26
C THR A 375 -11.58 -29.28 2.44
N GLU A 376 -11.49 -30.59 2.55
CA GLU A 376 -10.80 -31.29 3.64
C GLU A 376 -9.31 -31.48 3.37
N GLU A 377 -8.59 -31.95 4.40
CA GLU A 377 -7.20 -32.39 4.25
C GLU A 377 -7.10 -33.51 3.19
N PRO A 378 -6.09 -33.50 2.30
CA PRO A 378 -4.95 -32.57 2.27
C PRO A 378 -5.13 -31.34 1.37
N PHE A 379 -6.25 -31.15 0.68
CA PHE A 379 -6.36 -30.17 -0.40
C PHE A 379 -6.81 -28.76 0.05
N PHE A 380 -7.67 -28.66 1.06
CA PHE A 380 -8.12 -27.37 1.61
C PHE A 380 -8.67 -26.39 0.57
N LEU A 381 -9.38 -26.88 -0.45
CA LEU A 381 -9.99 -26.05 -1.48
C LEU A 381 -11.19 -25.25 -0.94
N ALA A 382 -11.55 -24.18 -1.62
CA ALA A 382 -12.69 -23.35 -1.27
C ALA A 382 -14.04 -24.02 -1.59
N GLY A 383 -14.05 -25.01 -2.50
CA GLY A 383 -15.22 -25.78 -2.92
C GLY A 383 -15.03 -27.30 -2.75
N LYS A 384 -16.14 -28.02 -2.60
CA LYS A 384 -16.15 -29.47 -2.30
C LYS A 384 -15.72 -30.36 -3.44
N GLY A 385 -15.97 -29.93 -4.68
CA GLY A 385 -15.60 -30.70 -5.86
C GLY A 385 -15.22 -29.81 -7.04
N LEU A 386 -15.10 -30.42 -8.21
CA LEU A 386 -14.64 -29.77 -9.45
C LEU A 386 -15.73 -29.72 -10.54
N GLY A 387 -16.97 -30.08 -10.20
CA GLY A 387 -18.07 -30.22 -11.16
C GLY A 387 -18.90 -28.95 -11.36
N GLY A 388 -19.86 -29.05 -12.28
CA GLY A 388 -20.70 -27.94 -12.75
C GLY A 388 -20.28 -27.49 -14.14
N GLU A 389 -20.58 -26.24 -14.48
CA GLU A 389 -20.08 -25.61 -15.71
C GLU A 389 -18.58 -25.33 -15.57
N THR A 390 -17.77 -25.90 -16.46
CA THR A 390 -16.31 -25.87 -16.32
C THR A 390 -15.62 -25.04 -17.39
N SER A 391 -14.64 -24.23 -17.01
CA SER A 391 -13.86 -23.46 -17.96
C SER A 391 -12.43 -23.20 -17.51
N LEU A 392 -11.55 -23.00 -18.49
CA LEU A 392 -10.23 -22.42 -18.28
C LEU A 392 -10.30 -20.92 -18.53
N ILE A 393 -9.58 -20.15 -17.73
CA ILE A 393 -9.45 -18.71 -17.86
C ILE A 393 -7.95 -18.40 -17.93
N ASP A 394 -7.53 -17.86 -19.06
CA ASP A 394 -6.18 -17.32 -19.25
C ASP A 394 -6.30 -15.80 -19.31
N LEU A 395 -5.86 -15.13 -18.25
CA LEU A 395 -6.02 -13.70 -18.05
C LEU A 395 -4.67 -13.00 -18.03
N GLY A 396 -4.56 -11.90 -18.78
CA GLY A 396 -3.34 -11.09 -18.84
C GLY A 396 -2.15 -11.88 -19.40
N GLY A 397 -0.98 -11.79 -18.79
CA GLY A 397 0.15 -12.67 -19.14
C GLY A 397 1.52 -12.10 -18.78
N PRO A 398 2.60 -12.86 -19.02
CA PRO A 398 3.98 -12.39 -18.82
C PRO A 398 4.30 -11.02 -19.42
N PRO A 399 3.75 -10.59 -20.58
CA PRO A 399 3.94 -9.24 -21.12
C PRO A 399 3.36 -8.07 -20.31
N TYR A 400 2.65 -8.35 -19.22
CA TYR A 400 2.26 -7.36 -18.22
C TYR A 400 3.21 -7.30 -17.03
N LEU A 401 4.07 -8.30 -16.85
CA LEU A 401 5.16 -8.32 -15.88
C LEU A 401 6.49 -7.86 -16.50
N LEU A 402 6.75 -8.25 -17.74
CA LEU A 402 8.02 -8.08 -18.45
C LEU A 402 7.82 -7.28 -19.75
N PRO A 403 8.87 -6.58 -20.25
CA PRO A 403 10.18 -6.36 -19.63
C PRO A 403 10.13 -5.46 -18.38
N LEU A 404 9.11 -4.61 -18.29
CA LEU A 404 8.81 -3.79 -17.12
C LEU A 404 7.34 -3.97 -16.75
N VAL A 405 7.08 -4.01 -15.44
CA VAL A 405 5.75 -4.26 -14.90
C VAL A 405 4.74 -3.16 -15.30
N LYS A 406 3.54 -3.59 -15.70
CA LYS A 406 2.36 -2.73 -15.89
C LYS A 406 1.50 -2.77 -14.65
N ARG A 407 1.85 -1.95 -13.66
CA ARG A 407 1.21 -1.94 -12.32
C ARG A 407 -0.28 -1.60 -12.33
N ASP A 408 -0.79 -1.01 -13.40
CA ASP A 408 -2.22 -0.73 -13.60
C ASP A 408 -3.06 -2.00 -13.89
N LYS A 409 -2.41 -3.11 -14.24
CA LYS A 409 -3.06 -4.40 -14.50
C LYS A 409 -3.40 -5.13 -13.19
N VAL A 410 -4.48 -4.67 -12.56
CA VAL A 410 -5.09 -5.25 -11.37
C VAL A 410 -6.52 -5.69 -11.69
N TYR A 411 -6.87 -6.89 -11.26
CA TYR A 411 -8.13 -7.56 -11.59
C TYR A 411 -8.88 -7.97 -10.32
N ASP A 412 -10.17 -8.22 -10.45
CA ASP A 412 -11.05 -8.57 -9.34
C ASP A 412 -11.86 -9.82 -9.65
N PHE A 413 -11.86 -10.79 -8.73
CA PHE A 413 -12.57 -12.06 -8.91
C PHE A 413 -14.09 -11.89 -9.02
N LYS A 414 -14.70 -10.97 -8.25
CA LYS A 414 -16.15 -10.73 -8.34
C LYS A 414 -16.53 -10.14 -9.69
N GLN A 415 -15.72 -9.22 -10.20
CA GLN A 415 -15.91 -8.67 -11.55
C GLN A 415 -15.77 -9.75 -12.63
N LEU A 416 -14.77 -10.63 -12.52
CA LEU A 416 -14.57 -11.75 -13.44
C LEU A 416 -15.79 -12.70 -13.43
N VAL A 417 -16.27 -13.09 -12.25
CA VAL A 417 -17.44 -13.99 -12.08
C VAL A 417 -18.71 -13.37 -12.61
N LYS A 418 -18.93 -12.07 -12.39
CA LYS A 418 -20.08 -11.34 -12.95
C LYS A 418 -20.12 -11.41 -14.48
N GLN A 419 -18.96 -11.44 -15.14
CA GLN A 419 -18.86 -11.59 -16.59
C GLN A 419 -19.04 -13.04 -17.04
N LEU A 420 -18.49 -14.01 -16.30
CA LEU A 420 -18.66 -15.46 -16.52
C LEU A 420 -20.13 -15.90 -16.43
N LYS A 421 -20.90 -15.27 -15.55
CA LYS A 421 -22.30 -15.64 -15.24
C LYS A 421 -22.45 -17.08 -14.72
N VAL A 422 -21.40 -17.60 -14.09
CA VAL A 422 -21.42 -18.89 -13.39
C VAL A 422 -21.45 -18.59 -11.89
N THR A 423 -22.51 -19.00 -11.20
CA THR A 423 -22.64 -18.80 -9.74
C THR A 423 -23.24 -20.04 -9.08
N PRO A 424 -22.71 -20.49 -7.92
CA PRO A 424 -21.43 -20.08 -7.34
C PRO A 424 -20.25 -20.40 -8.28
N SER A 425 -19.14 -19.69 -8.14
CA SER A 425 -17.91 -19.88 -8.91
C SER A 425 -16.76 -20.25 -7.99
N LEU A 426 -16.31 -21.50 -8.06
CA LEU A 426 -15.01 -21.94 -7.57
C LEU A 426 -13.96 -21.55 -8.61
N LEU A 427 -13.03 -20.67 -8.24
CA LEU A 427 -11.89 -20.28 -9.05
C LEU A 427 -10.62 -20.76 -8.36
N MET A 428 -9.80 -21.53 -9.06
CA MET A 428 -8.51 -21.96 -8.53
C MET A 428 -7.45 -22.02 -9.62
N GLY A 429 -6.20 -21.77 -9.24
CA GLY A 429 -5.08 -21.86 -10.17
C GLY A 429 -3.91 -20.97 -9.78
N ALA A 430 -3.11 -20.60 -10.78
CA ALA A 430 -1.91 -19.82 -10.58
C ALA A 430 -2.12 -18.37 -11.02
N CYS A 431 -1.71 -17.39 -10.22
CA CYS A 431 -1.75 -15.98 -10.57
C CYS A 431 -0.58 -15.21 -9.98
N ALA A 432 -0.33 -13.98 -10.47
CA ALA A 432 0.47 -13.04 -9.69
C ALA A 432 -0.41 -12.45 -8.58
N GLY A 433 0.10 -12.47 -7.35
CA GLY A 433 -0.65 -12.07 -6.16
C GLY A 433 -1.03 -10.58 -6.14
N PRO A 434 -1.93 -10.17 -5.24
CA PRO A 434 -2.36 -8.79 -5.12
C PRO A 434 -1.27 -7.91 -4.49
N TRP A 435 -0.28 -7.54 -5.30
CA TRP A 435 0.81 -6.66 -4.86
C TRP A 435 0.36 -5.36 -4.19
N PRO A 436 -0.79 -4.72 -4.52
CA PRO A 436 -1.25 -3.53 -3.80
C PRO A 436 -1.61 -3.80 -2.33
N TYR A 437 -1.96 -5.05 -1.98
CA TYR A 437 -2.26 -5.47 -0.62
C TYR A 437 -0.98 -5.85 0.14
N PHE A 438 -0.15 -6.71 -0.45
CA PHE A 438 1.08 -7.20 0.18
C PHE A 438 2.26 -6.23 0.10
N GLY A 439 2.08 -5.10 -0.59
CA GLY A 439 3.06 -4.04 -0.81
C GLY A 439 4.23 -4.43 -1.74
N LYS A 440 4.21 -5.64 -2.31
CA LYS A 440 5.27 -6.22 -3.14
C LYS A 440 4.72 -7.26 -4.09
N ASN A 441 5.49 -7.57 -5.14
CA ASN A 441 5.23 -8.72 -5.98
C ASN A 441 5.27 -10.04 -5.19
N CYS A 442 4.45 -11.01 -5.62
CA CYS A 442 4.33 -12.33 -4.98
C CYS A 442 3.63 -13.33 -5.91
N GLU A 443 3.86 -14.62 -5.68
CA GLU A 443 3.13 -15.70 -6.35
C GLU A 443 1.79 -15.91 -5.66
N GLY A 444 0.68 -15.85 -6.39
CA GLY A 444 -0.65 -16.15 -5.87
C GLY A 444 -1.06 -17.59 -6.17
N VAL A 445 -1.36 -18.34 -5.11
CA VAL A 445 -1.99 -19.67 -5.19
C VAL A 445 -3.50 -19.46 -5.04
N CYS A 446 -4.18 -19.26 -6.17
CA CYS A 446 -5.59 -18.88 -6.19
C CYS A 446 -6.48 -20.07 -5.84
N ASN A 447 -7.38 -19.86 -4.87
CA ASN A 447 -8.34 -20.83 -4.37
C ASN A 447 -9.47 -20.05 -3.68
N VAL A 448 -10.48 -19.65 -4.45
CA VAL A 448 -11.57 -18.78 -3.98
C VAL A 448 -12.94 -19.32 -4.37
N LEU A 449 -13.94 -19.05 -3.55
CA LEU A 449 -15.35 -19.30 -3.86
C LEU A 449 -16.10 -17.97 -3.85
N VAL A 450 -16.76 -17.67 -4.97
CA VAL A 450 -17.51 -16.43 -5.18
C VAL A 450 -18.97 -16.77 -5.43
N ASP A 451 -19.89 -16.13 -4.71
CA ASP A 451 -21.32 -16.31 -4.92
C ASP A 451 -22.04 -14.95 -4.90
N GLY A 452 -22.39 -14.47 -6.10
CA GLY A 452 -22.90 -13.11 -6.30
C GLY A 452 -21.94 -12.01 -5.84
N ASP A 453 -22.49 -10.82 -5.60
CA ASP A 453 -21.69 -9.65 -5.16
C ASP A 453 -21.35 -9.69 -3.66
N ASN A 454 -22.11 -10.45 -2.86
CA ASN A 454 -22.09 -10.38 -1.40
C ASN A 454 -21.27 -11.47 -0.71
N TYR A 455 -20.93 -12.57 -1.41
CA TYR A 455 -20.17 -13.67 -0.82
C TYR A 455 -18.84 -13.90 -1.54
N PHE A 456 -17.75 -13.90 -0.77
CA PHE A 456 -16.41 -14.21 -1.23
C PHE A 456 -15.66 -14.90 -0.10
N LYS A 457 -15.14 -16.08 -0.38
CA LYS A 457 -14.30 -16.87 0.53
C LYS A 457 -12.96 -17.13 -0.14
N SER A 458 -11.88 -16.77 0.53
CA SER A 458 -10.52 -17.04 0.10
C SER A 458 -9.92 -18.15 0.95
N CYS A 459 -9.49 -19.22 0.28
CA CYS A 459 -8.57 -20.22 0.79
C CYS A 459 -7.21 -20.12 0.06
N SER A 460 -6.93 -18.94 -0.48
CA SER A 460 -5.73 -18.65 -1.28
C SER A 460 -4.54 -18.32 -0.40
N TYR A 461 -3.34 -18.58 -0.92
CA TYR A 461 -2.07 -18.23 -0.28
C TYR A 461 -1.20 -17.42 -1.26
N VAL A 462 -0.21 -16.71 -0.74
CA VAL A 462 0.88 -16.15 -1.52
C VAL A 462 2.22 -16.72 -1.10
N GLY A 463 3.08 -16.99 -2.07
CA GLY A 463 4.52 -17.15 -1.88
C GLY A 463 5.22 -15.80 -2.05
N LYS A 464 6.00 -15.39 -1.07
CA LYS A 464 6.72 -14.10 -1.06
C LYS A 464 8.14 -14.28 -0.53
N VAL A 465 9.08 -13.47 -1.02
CA VAL A 465 10.44 -13.39 -0.47
C VAL A 465 10.63 -12.12 0.38
N THR A 466 11.36 -12.24 1.48
CA THR A 466 11.72 -11.10 2.36
C THR A 466 12.82 -10.24 1.75
N ASP A 467 12.91 -8.96 2.16
CA ASP A 467 14.07 -8.12 1.79
C ASP A 467 15.35 -8.65 2.47
N GLY A 468 16.47 -8.58 1.75
CA GLY A 468 17.79 -8.94 2.27
C GLY A 468 18.10 -10.43 2.11
N ASP A 469 17.54 -11.28 2.97
CA ASP A 469 17.93 -12.69 3.08
C ASP A 469 17.19 -13.63 2.10
N GLU A 470 16.30 -13.08 1.26
CA GLU A 470 15.50 -13.81 0.26
C GLU A 470 14.76 -15.03 0.84
N LYS A 471 14.35 -14.93 2.11
CA LYS A 471 13.66 -16.01 2.81
C LYS A 471 12.21 -16.11 2.32
N LEU A 472 11.77 -17.35 2.10
CA LEU A 472 10.42 -17.67 1.67
C LEU A 472 9.40 -17.51 2.81
N GLU A 473 8.28 -16.87 2.50
CA GLU A 473 7.09 -16.76 3.33
C GLU A 473 5.85 -17.22 2.56
N CYS A 474 5.01 -18.01 3.22
CA CYS A 474 3.69 -18.39 2.74
C CYS A 474 2.63 -17.69 3.60
N LEU A 475 1.86 -16.78 3.01
CA LEU A 475 0.88 -15.96 3.74
C LEU A 475 -0.53 -16.18 3.17
N PRO A 476 -1.58 -16.28 4.00
CA PRO A 476 -2.95 -16.38 3.51
C PRO A 476 -3.41 -15.05 2.88
N ILE A 477 -4.27 -15.14 1.85
CA ILE A 477 -4.99 -13.98 1.31
C ILE A 477 -6.36 -13.89 2.01
N PRO A 478 -6.68 -12.78 2.71
CA PRO A 478 -7.92 -12.67 3.46
C PRO A 478 -9.14 -12.46 2.56
N ASP A 479 -10.33 -12.80 3.06
CA ASP A 479 -11.62 -12.62 2.35
C ASP A 479 -11.91 -11.18 1.93
N SER A 480 -11.30 -10.19 2.60
CA SER A 480 -11.43 -8.78 2.23
C SER A 480 -10.68 -8.39 0.96
N GLU A 481 -9.75 -9.23 0.50
CA GLU A 481 -8.93 -8.98 -0.68
C GLU A 481 -9.42 -9.84 -1.86
N THR A 482 -10.22 -9.23 -2.72
CA THR A 482 -10.86 -9.88 -3.87
C THR A 482 -10.03 -9.78 -5.16
N ARG A 483 -8.85 -9.17 -5.09
CA ARG A 483 -8.05 -8.82 -6.27
C ARG A 483 -6.86 -9.75 -6.47
N PHE A 484 -6.34 -9.71 -7.68
CA PHE A 484 -5.05 -10.28 -8.11
C PHE A 484 -4.47 -9.36 -9.21
N ALA A 485 -3.26 -9.62 -9.68
CA ALA A 485 -2.58 -8.72 -10.60
C ALA A 485 -1.96 -9.44 -11.79
N LEU A 486 -1.66 -8.68 -12.85
CA LEU A 486 -0.83 -8.99 -14.02
C LEU A 486 -1.28 -10.18 -14.88
N MET A 487 -1.39 -11.37 -14.31
CA MET A 487 -1.75 -12.58 -15.01
C MET A 487 -2.40 -13.61 -14.08
N ALA A 488 -3.27 -14.45 -14.64
CA ALA A 488 -3.83 -15.60 -13.97
C ALA A 488 -4.20 -16.71 -14.95
N ASN A 489 -3.97 -17.95 -14.55
CA ASN A 489 -4.42 -19.16 -15.23
C ASN A 489 -5.31 -19.93 -14.26
N LEU A 490 -6.63 -19.81 -14.45
CA LEU A 490 -7.63 -20.27 -13.49
C LEU A 490 -8.51 -21.35 -14.11
N TYR A 491 -8.81 -22.36 -13.31
CA TYR A 491 -9.93 -23.25 -13.52
C TYR A 491 -11.16 -22.67 -12.82
N CYS A 492 -12.26 -22.57 -13.55
CA CYS A 492 -13.55 -22.17 -13.02
C CYS A 492 -14.51 -23.35 -13.05
N SER A 493 -15.24 -23.56 -11.95
CA SER A 493 -16.37 -24.50 -11.88
C SER A 493 -17.42 -24.00 -10.89
N GLN A 494 -18.54 -24.72 -10.73
CA GLN A 494 -19.49 -24.45 -9.64
C GLN A 494 -19.08 -25.11 -8.31
N GLY A 495 -17.92 -25.78 -8.26
CA GLY A 495 -17.45 -26.46 -7.06
C GLY A 495 -18.30 -27.67 -6.64
N LYS A 496 -19.13 -28.20 -7.55
CA LYS A 496 -20.09 -29.28 -7.24
C LYS A 496 -19.36 -30.62 -7.10
N PRO A 497 -19.80 -31.50 -6.18
CA PRO A 497 -19.41 -32.90 -6.20
C PRO A 497 -19.78 -33.56 -7.53
N GLY A 498 -19.03 -34.59 -7.92
CA GLY A 498 -19.26 -35.31 -9.17
C GLY A 498 -18.10 -36.24 -9.49
N LYS A 499 -18.14 -36.88 -10.66
CA LYS A 499 -17.01 -37.70 -11.12
C LYS A 499 -15.83 -36.80 -11.52
N VAL A 500 -14.62 -37.21 -11.15
CA VAL A 500 -13.36 -36.55 -11.49
C VAL A 500 -12.32 -37.58 -11.90
N LEU A 501 -11.27 -37.11 -12.55
CA LEU A 501 -10.10 -37.91 -12.90
C LEU A 501 -9.12 -37.91 -11.73
N LYS A 502 -8.94 -39.07 -11.09
CA LYS A 502 -7.86 -39.30 -10.12
C LYS A 502 -6.62 -39.77 -10.88
N VAL A 503 -5.49 -39.10 -10.67
CA VAL A 503 -4.19 -39.45 -11.25
C VAL A 503 -3.20 -39.64 -10.11
N ASN A 504 -2.74 -40.87 -9.89
CA ASN A 504 -1.73 -41.20 -8.90
C ASN A 504 -0.48 -41.76 -9.59
N CYS A 505 0.65 -41.09 -9.41
CA CYS A 505 1.92 -41.46 -10.04
C CYS A 505 3.03 -41.50 -9.00
N LYS A 506 3.89 -42.52 -9.05
CA LYS A 506 5.08 -42.60 -8.20
C LYS A 506 6.31 -42.90 -9.01
N LYS A 507 7.45 -42.43 -8.51
CA LYS A 507 8.79 -42.69 -9.04
C LYS A 507 8.90 -42.32 -10.52
N ARG A 508 9.37 -41.11 -10.78
CA ARG A 508 9.56 -40.59 -12.13
C ARG A 508 10.79 -41.22 -12.78
N THR A 509 10.59 -41.99 -13.83
CA THR A 509 11.64 -42.64 -14.64
C THR A 509 11.93 -41.89 -15.94
N GLY A 510 11.01 -41.01 -16.37
CA GLY A 510 11.14 -40.20 -17.59
C GLY A 510 11.63 -38.77 -17.35
N LYS A 511 11.88 -38.06 -18.46
CA LYS A 511 12.38 -36.67 -18.44
C LYS A 511 11.31 -35.60 -18.16
N LYS A 512 10.04 -35.90 -18.42
CA LYS A 512 8.94 -34.95 -18.28
C LYS A 512 8.44 -34.91 -16.84
N ASP A 513 8.23 -33.72 -16.29
CA ASP A 513 7.57 -33.57 -15.00
C ASP A 513 6.09 -34.02 -15.05
N PHE A 514 5.44 -34.10 -13.90
CA PHE A 514 4.07 -34.59 -13.77
C PHE A 514 3.06 -33.87 -14.67
N ILE A 515 3.10 -32.53 -14.71
CA ILE A 515 2.15 -31.72 -15.48
C ILE A 515 2.47 -31.77 -16.97
N THR A 516 3.75 -31.69 -17.34
CA THR A 516 4.17 -31.82 -18.75
C THR A 516 3.83 -33.22 -19.30
N ALA A 517 3.96 -34.27 -18.49
CA ALA A 517 3.62 -35.63 -18.87
C ALA A 517 2.12 -35.78 -19.15
N ILE A 518 1.25 -35.22 -18.30
CA ILE A 518 -0.21 -35.17 -18.54
C ILE A 518 -0.51 -34.40 -19.81
N ARG A 519 -0.05 -33.14 -19.92
CA ARG A 519 -0.35 -32.26 -21.05
C ARG A 519 0.05 -32.88 -22.38
N THR A 520 1.28 -33.39 -22.48
CA THR A 520 1.77 -33.99 -23.72
C THR A 520 1.15 -35.35 -24.02
N GLY A 521 0.72 -36.10 -23.00
CA GLY A 521 -0.09 -37.30 -23.16
C GLY A 521 -1.45 -36.99 -23.80
N LEU A 522 -2.14 -35.94 -23.33
CA LEU A 522 -3.39 -35.48 -23.93
C LEU A 522 -3.21 -35.02 -25.37
N ALA A 523 -2.16 -34.24 -25.65
CA ALA A 523 -1.86 -33.77 -27.01
C ALA A 523 -1.62 -34.94 -27.99
N ALA A 524 -0.95 -36.01 -27.53
CA ALA A 524 -0.71 -37.20 -28.33
C ALA A 524 -1.96 -38.10 -28.46
N GLY A 525 -2.75 -38.23 -27.40
CA GLY A 525 -3.96 -39.06 -27.39
C GLY A 525 -5.14 -38.44 -28.13
N PHE A 526 -5.18 -37.12 -28.23
CA PHE A 526 -6.24 -36.37 -28.90
C PHE A 526 -5.63 -35.40 -29.95
N PRO A 527 -5.07 -35.93 -31.06
CA PRO A 527 -4.46 -35.10 -32.08
C PRO A 527 -5.50 -34.15 -32.70
N ASN A 528 -5.07 -32.92 -33.00
CA ASN A 528 -5.91 -31.84 -33.55
C ASN A 528 -7.08 -31.40 -32.65
N LYS A 529 -7.08 -31.78 -31.37
CA LYS A 529 -8.06 -31.34 -30.37
C LYS A 529 -7.41 -30.43 -29.33
N TYR A 530 -8.22 -29.55 -28.76
CA TYR A 530 -7.85 -28.67 -27.64
C TYR A 530 -8.53 -29.16 -26.37
N VAL A 531 -7.92 -30.14 -25.72
CA VAL A 531 -8.38 -30.68 -24.44
C VAL A 531 -7.73 -29.88 -23.31
N GLY A 532 -8.55 -29.24 -22.48
CA GLY A 532 -8.12 -28.49 -21.29
C GLY A 532 -8.49 -29.20 -20.00
N LEU A 533 -7.57 -29.24 -19.04
CA LEU A 533 -7.83 -29.73 -17.68
C LEU A 533 -7.55 -28.64 -16.66
N GLY A 534 -8.32 -28.65 -15.57
CA GLY A 534 -7.98 -27.93 -14.36
C GLY A 534 -8.28 -28.77 -13.13
N GLY A 535 -7.63 -28.44 -12.02
CA GLY A 535 -7.67 -29.30 -10.85
C GLY A 535 -6.64 -28.94 -9.80
N ALA A 536 -6.47 -29.87 -8.87
CA ALA A 536 -5.46 -29.80 -7.84
C ALA A 536 -4.66 -31.09 -7.79
N PHE A 537 -3.38 -31.02 -7.41
CA PHE A 537 -2.59 -32.19 -7.07
C PHE A 537 -1.81 -31.99 -5.79
N LEU A 538 -1.61 -33.08 -5.06
CA LEU A 538 -0.74 -33.16 -3.91
C LEU A 538 0.58 -33.78 -4.36
N LEU A 539 1.68 -33.05 -4.20
CA LEU A 539 3.00 -33.67 -4.07
C LEU A 539 3.05 -34.27 -2.67
N LYS A 540 2.89 -35.58 -2.57
CA LYS A 540 2.74 -36.30 -1.31
C LYS A 540 4.09 -36.70 -0.72
N GLU A 541 5.03 -37.08 -1.58
CA GLU A 541 6.41 -37.40 -1.20
C GLU A 541 7.38 -36.80 -2.21
N GLY A 542 8.59 -36.49 -1.74
CA GLY A 542 9.66 -35.88 -2.54
C GLY A 542 9.78 -34.37 -2.38
N ARG A 543 10.46 -33.74 -3.33
CA ARG A 543 10.75 -32.31 -3.37
C ARG A 543 10.53 -31.77 -4.78
N ALA A 544 10.25 -30.47 -4.89
CA ALA A 544 10.05 -29.80 -6.17
C ALA A 544 10.83 -28.49 -6.25
N LYS A 545 11.46 -28.29 -7.40
CA LYS A 545 12.00 -26.98 -7.77
C LYS A 545 10.82 -26.06 -8.02
N GLN A 546 10.83 -24.93 -7.33
CA GLN A 546 9.85 -23.88 -7.48
C GLN A 546 10.54 -22.53 -7.52
N HIS A 547 9.84 -21.50 -8.00
CA HIS A 547 10.32 -20.13 -7.89
C HIS A 547 9.32 -19.24 -7.18
N VAL A 548 9.84 -18.15 -6.64
CA VAL A 548 9.06 -17.02 -6.16
C VAL A 548 9.66 -15.75 -6.75
N MET A 549 8.82 -14.94 -7.37
CA MET A 549 9.23 -13.63 -7.87
C MET A 549 9.73 -12.73 -6.74
N ARG A 550 10.85 -12.03 -6.99
CA ARG A 550 11.25 -10.86 -6.21
C ARG A 550 10.28 -9.70 -6.45
N ASP A 551 10.46 -8.62 -5.70
CA ASP A 551 9.75 -7.39 -6.03
C ASP A 551 10.09 -6.91 -7.44
N PHE A 552 9.19 -6.13 -8.04
CA PHE A 552 9.27 -5.76 -9.45
C PHE A 552 10.62 -5.15 -9.82
N SER A 553 11.22 -5.66 -10.90
CA SER A 553 12.49 -5.13 -11.40
C SER A 553 12.37 -3.63 -11.71
N LYS A 554 13.42 -2.88 -11.33
CA LYS A 554 13.56 -1.46 -11.65
C LYS A 554 14.14 -1.25 -13.06
N THR A 555 14.77 -2.28 -13.62
CA THR A 555 15.36 -2.28 -14.97
C THR A 555 14.64 -3.30 -15.86
N PRO A 556 14.53 -3.05 -17.18
CA PRO A 556 13.91 -3.99 -18.10
C PRO A 556 14.58 -5.37 -18.06
N ILE A 557 13.78 -6.43 -18.02
CA ILE A 557 14.23 -7.83 -18.18
C ILE A 557 13.84 -8.28 -19.59
N ASN A 558 14.82 -8.50 -20.46
CA ASN A 558 14.64 -8.78 -21.89
C ASN A 558 15.04 -10.21 -22.28
N THR A 559 15.74 -10.94 -21.41
CA THR A 559 16.25 -12.29 -21.70
C THR A 559 15.88 -13.30 -20.61
N GLU A 560 15.85 -14.59 -20.96
CA GLU A 560 15.59 -15.66 -19.98
C GLU A 560 16.67 -15.74 -18.90
N GLU A 561 17.92 -15.39 -19.23
CA GLU A 561 18.99 -15.32 -18.25
C GLU A 561 18.75 -14.21 -17.22
N GLU A 562 18.38 -13.01 -17.68
CA GLU A 562 18.02 -11.89 -16.80
C GLU A 562 16.81 -12.25 -15.93
N LEU A 563 15.81 -12.94 -16.51
CA LEU A 563 14.63 -13.38 -15.77
C LEU A 563 15.01 -14.39 -14.69
N ASN A 564 15.77 -15.42 -15.04
CA ASN A 564 16.22 -16.45 -14.09
C ASN A 564 17.10 -15.88 -12.98
N ASN A 565 17.90 -14.84 -13.26
CA ASN A 565 18.68 -14.13 -12.24
C ASN A 565 17.82 -13.26 -11.30
N TRP A 566 16.67 -12.79 -11.78
CA TRP A 566 15.71 -12.03 -10.99
C TRP A 566 14.77 -12.91 -10.17
N LEU A 567 14.41 -14.10 -10.67
CA LEU A 567 13.62 -15.08 -9.94
C LEU A 567 14.42 -15.69 -8.78
N THR A 568 13.74 -15.97 -7.67
CA THR A 568 14.35 -16.72 -6.56
C THR A 568 13.89 -18.16 -6.63
N PHE A 569 14.82 -19.11 -6.80
CA PHE A 569 14.51 -20.53 -6.90
C PHE A 569 14.69 -21.23 -5.56
N HIS A 570 13.75 -22.11 -5.23
CA HIS A 570 13.73 -22.91 -4.01
C HIS A 570 13.48 -24.38 -4.34
N ASP A 571 14.08 -25.27 -3.59
CA ASP A 571 13.76 -26.69 -3.61
C ASP A 571 12.83 -26.95 -2.41
N MET A 572 11.51 -27.07 -2.65
CA MET A 572 10.46 -27.13 -1.63
C MET A 572 10.06 -28.58 -1.35
N SER A 573 9.70 -28.90 -0.11
CA SER A 573 9.42 -30.28 0.35
C SER A 573 7.93 -30.61 0.27
N ALA A 574 7.60 -31.86 -0.03
CA ALA A 574 6.27 -32.39 0.26
C ALA A 574 5.94 -32.33 1.78
N PRO A 575 4.65 -32.18 2.16
CA PRO A 575 3.48 -32.10 1.28
C PRO A 575 3.23 -30.71 0.68
N LEU A 576 3.04 -30.65 -0.64
CA LEU A 576 2.66 -29.43 -1.37
C LEU A 576 1.34 -29.63 -2.12
N VAL A 577 0.38 -28.75 -1.89
CA VAL A 577 -0.90 -28.71 -2.61
C VAL A 577 -0.77 -27.71 -3.74
N ALA A 578 -0.86 -28.20 -4.97
CA ALA A 578 -0.81 -27.40 -6.18
C ALA A 578 -2.21 -27.26 -6.81
N VAL A 579 -2.50 -26.08 -7.33
CA VAL A 579 -3.71 -25.77 -8.09
C VAL A 579 -3.31 -25.10 -9.40
N GLY A 580 -4.01 -25.40 -10.48
CA GLY A 580 -3.63 -24.88 -11.78
C GLY A 580 -4.44 -25.42 -12.94
N THR A 581 -3.96 -25.09 -14.12
CA THR A 581 -4.56 -25.48 -15.40
C THR A 581 -3.52 -25.96 -16.38
N LEU A 582 -3.97 -26.78 -17.32
CA LEU A 582 -3.21 -27.15 -18.50
C LEU A 582 -4.12 -27.30 -19.70
N ILE A 583 -3.57 -27.08 -20.90
CA ILE A 583 -4.23 -27.35 -22.16
C ILE A 583 -3.26 -28.09 -23.08
N SER A 584 -3.75 -29.14 -23.73
CA SER A 584 -2.95 -30.02 -24.60
C SER A 584 -2.13 -29.26 -25.64
N ASN A 585 -2.75 -28.31 -26.34
CA ASN A 585 -2.15 -27.54 -27.43
C ASN A 585 -2.52 -26.05 -27.34
N GLU A 586 -1.67 -25.19 -27.91
CA GLU A 586 -1.94 -23.75 -28.08
C GLU A 586 -3.16 -23.56 -28.98
N VAL A 587 -4.14 -22.78 -28.52
CA VAL A 587 -5.28 -22.38 -29.36
C VAL A 587 -4.86 -21.18 -30.22
N PRO A 588 -5.05 -21.23 -31.55
CA PRO A 588 -4.69 -20.12 -32.43
C PRO A 588 -5.24 -18.78 -31.95
N ASP A 589 -4.42 -17.74 -32.02
CA ASP A 589 -4.72 -16.36 -31.60
C ASP A 589 -4.97 -16.13 -30.11
N PHE A 590 -4.84 -17.14 -29.24
CA PHE A 590 -5.10 -16.97 -27.82
C PHE A 590 -3.87 -16.53 -27.02
N ASP A 591 -2.65 -16.86 -27.46
CA ASP A 591 -1.41 -16.48 -26.76
C ASP A 591 -1.42 -16.98 -25.31
N LEU A 592 -1.53 -18.31 -25.15
CA LEU A 592 -1.77 -18.95 -23.87
C LEU A 592 -0.48 -19.24 -23.11
N ARG A 593 -0.66 -19.44 -21.81
CA ARG A 593 0.25 -20.26 -21.02
C ARG A 593 -0.33 -21.67 -20.89
N VAL A 594 0.25 -22.60 -21.62
CA VAL A 594 -0.34 -23.94 -21.84
C VAL A 594 -0.35 -24.85 -20.60
N GLN A 595 0.42 -24.51 -19.58
CA GLN A 595 0.40 -25.13 -18.27
C GLN A 595 0.85 -24.12 -17.23
N HIS A 596 0.17 -24.04 -16.10
CA HIS A 596 0.56 -23.14 -15.02
C HIS A 596 0.00 -23.62 -13.69
N PHE A 597 0.88 -23.99 -12.76
CA PHE A 597 0.53 -24.47 -11.43
C PHE A 597 1.33 -23.74 -10.37
N HIS A 598 0.64 -23.26 -9.34
CA HIS A 598 1.26 -22.76 -8.12
C HIS A 598 0.89 -23.70 -6.98
N SER A 599 1.77 -23.81 -5.99
CA SER A 599 1.56 -24.68 -4.83
C SER A 599 1.76 -23.96 -3.51
N PHE A 600 1.14 -24.50 -2.46
CA PHE A 600 1.31 -24.07 -1.06
C PHE A 600 1.42 -25.28 -0.14
N SER A 601 1.91 -25.05 1.07
CA SER A 601 2.01 -26.03 2.15
C SER A 601 1.53 -25.44 3.48
N LYS A 602 1.34 -26.31 4.47
CA LYS A 602 1.11 -25.89 5.87
C LYS A 602 2.42 -25.60 6.63
N HIS A 603 3.57 -25.90 6.03
CA HIS A 603 4.90 -25.65 6.60
C HIS A 603 5.62 -24.48 5.93
N ASN A 604 4.86 -23.43 5.58
CA ASN A 604 5.36 -22.12 5.16
C ASN A 604 6.11 -22.08 3.80
N GLU A 605 5.82 -23.00 2.88
CA GLU A 605 6.33 -22.98 1.51
C GLU A 605 5.20 -22.75 0.51
N ALA A 606 5.38 -21.83 -0.43
CA ALA A 606 4.49 -21.62 -1.56
C ALA A 606 5.23 -20.99 -2.75
N GLY A 607 4.85 -21.31 -3.97
CA GLY A 607 5.48 -20.76 -5.16
C GLY A 607 4.99 -21.35 -6.46
N HIS A 608 5.73 -21.03 -7.52
CA HIS A 608 5.49 -21.52 -8.86
C HIS A 608 6.19 -22.85 -9.11
N TYR A 609 5.42 -23.90 -9.45
CA TYR A 609 5.94 -25.24 -9.67
C TYR A 609 6.66 -25.39 -11.01
N HIS A 610 7.88 -25.93 -10.99
CA HIS A 610 8.61 -26.33 -12.21
C HIS A 610 8.59 -27.85 -12.40
N TYR A 611 9.26 -28.59 -11.52
CA TYR A 611 9.41 -30.04 -11.61
C TYR A 611 9.89 -30.64 -10.28
N ASP A 612 9.65 -31.94 -10.07
CA ASP A 612 10.29 -32.64 -8.94
C ASP A 612 11.81 -32.77 -9.10
N THR A 613 12.50 -32.68 -7.97
CA THR A 613 13.96 -32.81 -7.83
C THR A 613 14.38 -34.16 -7.24
N THR A 614 13.41 -34.96 -6.75
CA THR A 614 13.63 -36.29 -6.18
C THR A 614 12.87 -37.37 -6.96
N PRO A 615 13.23 -37.63 -8.24
CA PRO A 615 12.46 -38.49 -9.13
C PRO A 615 12.25 -39.91 -8.57
N GLU A 616 13.22 -40.46 -7.83
CA GLU A 616 13.17 -41.83 -7.32
C GLU A 616 12.14 -42.05 -6.20
N THR A 617 11.78 -40.99 -5.48
CA THR A 617 10.90 -41.05 -4.29
C THR A 617 9.62 -40.23 -4.46
N VAL A 618 9.43 -39.57 -5.60
CA VAL A 618 8.30 -38.66 -5.79
C VAL A 618 6.97 -39.42 -5.83
N GLU A 619 5.95 -38.91 -5.14
CA GLU A 619 4.56 -39.39 -5.23
C GLU A 619 3.62 -38.21 -5.47
N TYR A 620 2.80 -38.32 -6.51
CA TYR A 620 1.78 -37.35 -6.89
C TYR A 620 0.38 -37.95 -6.76
N LEU A 621 -0.56 -37.20 -6.20
CA LEU A 621 -1.98 -37.52 -6.20
C LEU A 621 -2.79 -36.31 -6.69
N GLY A 622 -3.30 -36.39 -7.93
CA GLY A 622 -4.09 -35.34 -8.57
C GLY A 622 -5.56 -35.68 -8.74
N TYR A 623 -6.41 -34.66 -8.62
CA TYR A 623 -7.82 -34.68 -9.02
C TYR A 623 -8.04 -33.59 -10.05
N PHE A 624 -8.44 -33.99 -11.26
CA PHE A 624 -8.64 -33.09 -12.39
C PHE A 624 -10.02 -33.28 -13.00
N ASN A 625 -10.49 -32.25 -13.68
CA ASN A 625 -11.69 -32.32 -14.50
C ASN A 625 -11.46 -31.64 -15.86
N VAL A 626 -12.23 -32.06 -16.85
CA VAL A 626 -12.17 -31.52 -18.21
C VAL A 626 -12.90 -30.18 -18.24
N ALA A 627 -12.29 -29.19 -18.89
CA ALA A 627 -12.91 -27.88 -19.09
C ALA A 627 -13.67 -27.84 -20.42
N GLU A 628 -14.89 -27.29 -20.40
CA GLU A 628 -15.74 -27.18 -21.59
C GLU A 628 -15.41 -25.94 -22.44
N ARG A 629 -14.89 -24.89 -21.80
CA ARG A 629 -14.64 -23.60 -22.44
C ARG A 629 -13.29 -23.04 -22.07
N LEU A 630 -12.75 -22.20 -22.95
CA LEU A 630 -11.58 -21.39 -22.69
C LEU A 630 -11.93 -19.91 -22.86
N HIS A 631 -11.63 -19.12 -21.84
CA HIS A 631 -11.78 -17.67 -21.83
C HIS A 631 -10.40 -17.01 -21.83
N ARG A 632 -10.09 -16.23 -22.86
CA ARG A 632 -8.90 -15.39 -22.88
C ARG A 632 -9.28 -13.97 -22.51
N VAL A 633 -8.79 -13.49 -21.38
CA VAL A 633 -9.21 -12.21 -20.77
C VAL A 633 -8.05 -11.22 -20.77
N ASP A 634 -8.29 -10.01 -21.26
CA ASP A 634 -7.33 -8.90 -21.31
C ASP A 634 -5.98 -9.29 -21.93
N LYS A 635 -6.02 -10.04 -23.05
CA LYS A 635 -4.84 -10.48 -23.80
C LYS A 635 -3.90 -9.30 -24.10
N PRO A 636 -2.59 -9.40 -23.80
CA PRO A 636 -1.63 -8.37 -24.16
C PRO A 636 -1.63 -8.07 -25.66
N LYS A 637 -1.68 -6.78 -26.01
CA LYS A 637 -1.60 -6.33 -27.42
C LYS A 637 -0.21 -6.53 -28.03
N GLN A 638 0.82 -6.39 -27.20
CA GLN A 638 2.21 -6.69 -27.53
C GLN A 638 2.62 -7.87 -26.66
N THR A 639 3.14 -8.92 -27.30
CA THR A 639 3.48 -10.18 -26.63
C THR A 639 4.91 -10.59 -26.92
N HIS A 640 5.41 -11.51 -26.11
CA HIS A 640 6.71 -12.16 -26.23
C HIS A 640 6.62 -13.57 -25.61
N GLN A 641 7.62 -14.41 -25.91
CA GLN A 641 7.70 -15.76 -25.36
C GLN A 641 8.45 -15.84 -24.02
N LEU A 642 9.09 -14.74 -23.60
CA LEU A 642 9.84 -14.65 -22.34
C LEU A 642 8.95 -14.92 -21.11
N GLY A 643 9.43 -15.76 -20.19
CA GLY A 643 8.83 -15.99 -18.87
C GLY A 643 7.54 -16.81 -18.90
N ARG A 644 7.47 -17.82 -19.77
CA ARG A 644 6.33 -18.75 -19.87
C ARG A 644 6.59 -20.13 -19.27
N ASP A 645 7.84 -20.42 -18.92
CA ASP A 645 8.30 -21.69 -18.35
C ASP A 645 7.58 -22.07 -17.06
#